data_AF-A0A1C5I5N8-F1
#
_entry.id   AF-A0A1C5I5N8-F1
#
_cell.length_a   1.000
_cell.length_b   1.000
_cell.length_c   1.000
_cell.angle_alpha   90.00
_cell.angle_beta   90.00
_cell.angle_gamma   90.00
#
_symmetry.space_group_name_H-M   'P 1'
#
loop_
_entity.id
_entity.type
_entity.pdbx_description
1 polymer ?
#
loop_
_entity_poly.entity_id
_entity_poly.type
_entity_poly.pdbx_seq_one_letter_code
_entity_poly.pdbx_strand_id
1 'polypeptide(L)'
;MGTATRQIRGRSRGGGWRGRRLWAAGLTAVLAVTMHQTPARAADPVPFDEQAVHGALFGAVVQLRDAGAAGLKDALLTAELLDWRTGQPGADATQVAGHVATTRAVADAAVGDARAEDRSRFAVAMAVLARLGDSTGAVTTGPAVRAFLASTVGAEGANVVPDALNLVRGGYQDAAWNARSRDLAQDTWRELHRRAATDDALAAGWDSAFVGRTGTGVRTPVDGLLAARIHEPRADGNTGTLGHYVPLAAIRDLRGDPTAFRTLVQERAYAALKVLDTDGNSRITEVVGYANSYPLNQDPKPSQTLVDAEKAKTEVNRKIFEGLGSTVTVLSTLVGFVDKKFGKQLETIGKAVVTSVTAINTYVTTVLGQGLTMAATAMGTAVLTGNLLGAAVSLIGLFAGGGDPNAAIQAEIGKLRQQIDRLAKGIDKRFDRIESALKEMYAGLVAQLDALTKGLDEVRANLGRIATQLQTIERKVDSMALATHVALENIAKSQLNQVITTYVHHREITGQPIPDYLGTYFPKAESPTFTFATVNASDEGTFTAPAGASLADPVSVLDTHLPAGSINYLGRWARDRVGGEWTIGPVANAAAWTTAARVYNILQLENPQFAGQVAAGRGEAVTQAGRTVNERVRQFSQPTADGRTNPLFTALMADYRTAVAGWNAQVENVRRAVVWNGSDTLPVHDMWGSPDQELPAANRIPEAESIGGCGASRVSRPTPSTVRRSNLPNAFHLAHHAMPPGHAPAFSTCYDANFVNIEEHEGPRFVTTTGDLQITLRSRVRWAGGDWQEVQNTTRTFPVGTICSWDVRSPIPQGYCHDENKYLTERWAGTYKPAFESTAVPVDATQATTARTKAAAMLSGRQKYFYRVMRAGTGPNPPSGDTWEVSRVLWQKGKAVADALRLLQAYTELGWGTALELDDSLAGLLLGGNGLPADYTRPRSDADQSAHQHLRNAMTQAVANYADCVQTFDWNPCDGDRSGFDPLRDQGQYGAGCAQATMPDKPRDPLSACLAGAAYVRVGQLGERYDHWSARIRSGGHVEGLPEVTATIDMTRATTVGVHPAG
;
A
#
# COMPACT_ATOMS: atom_id res chain seq x y z
N MET A 1 -44.99 43.22 -20.94
CA MET A 1 -45.39 42.33 -22.06
C MET A 1 -45.08 40.90 -21.62
N GLY A 2 -46.00 39.94 -21.52
CA GLY A 2 -47.44 39.92 -21.71
C GLY A 2 -47.99 38.70 -20.95
N THR A 3 -49.04 38.95 -20.19
CA THR A 3 -49.97 38.00 -19.56
C THR A 3 -50.85 37.31 -20.61
N ALA A 4 -51.26 36.05 -20.39
CA ALA A 4 -52.61 35.60 -20.80
C ALA A 4 -53.05 34.28 -20.14
N THR A 5 -54.26 34.36 -19.62
CA THR A 5 -55.17 33.41 -18.96
C THR A 5 -56.19 32.83 -19.96
N ARG A 6 -56.73 31.62 -19.70
CA ARG A 6 -58.14 31.15 -19.94
C ARG A 6 -58.19 29.62 -19.73
N GLN A 7 -58.99 28.98 -18.87
CA GLN A 7 -60.42 29.02 -18.50
C GLN A 7 -61.36 28.24 -19.45
N ILE A 8 -62.28 27.48 -18.83
CA ILE A 8 -63.58 26.88 -19.27
C ILE A 8 -63.54 25.35 -19.46
N ARG A 9 -64.54 24.49 -19.17
CA ARG A 9 -65.71 24.32 -18.25
C ARG A 9 -66.56 23.19 -18.89
N GLY A 10 -67.29 22.40 -18.09
CA GLY A 10 -68.47 21.59 -18.52
C GLY A 10 -68.30 20.08 -18.27
N ARG A 11 -69.04 19.33 -17.44
CA ARG A 11 -70.41 19.33 -16.86
C ARG A 11 -71.49 18.67 -17.76
N SER A 12 -71.86 17.43 -17.45
CA SER A 12 -73.22 16.82 -17.56
C SER A 12 -73.16 15.46 -16.83
N ARG A 13 -73.80 15.15 -15.69
CA ARG A 13 -75.22 15.15 -15.26
C ARG A 13 -76.17 14.26 -16.08
N GLY A 14 -76.78 13.30 -15.37
CA GLY A 14 -78.03 12.60 -15.70
C GLY A 14 -77.88 11.08 -15.52
N GLY A 15 -78.61 10.35 -14.68
CA GLY A 15 -79.73 10.69 -13.82
C GLY A 15 -80.63 9.46 -13.62
N GLY A 16 -81.02 9.22 -12.36
CA GLY A 16 -82.25 8.51 -11.98
C GLY A 16 -82.19 6.96 -12.00
N TRP A 17 -82.94 6.24 -11.17
CA TRP A 17 -83.91 6.62 -10.16
C TRP A 17 -84.36 5.35 -9.41
N ARG A 18 -84.41 5.44 -8.07
CA ARG A 18 -85.42 4.88 -7.12
C ARG A 18 -85.64 3.35 -7.06
N GLY A 19 -85.92 2.76 -5.89
CA GLY A 19 -86.72 3.31 -4.79
C GLY A 19 -86.26 2.94 -3.39
N ARG A 20 -86.24 4.00 -2.56
CA ARG A 20 -86.40 3.97 -1.11
C ARG A 20 -87.85 3.61 -0.76
N ARG A 21 -88.04 3.03 0.42
CA ARG A 21 -88.95 3.42 1.52
C ARG A 21 -89.09 2.21 2.47
N LEU A 22 -89.07 2.28 3.79
CA LEU A 22 -89.44 3.32 4.75
C LEU A 22 -88.69 3.08 6.09
N TRP A 23 -88.39 4.18 6.80
CA TRP A 23 -88.60 4.49 8.24
C TRP A 23 -88.34 3.41 9.33
N ALA A 24 -87.97 3.71 10.56
CA ALA A 24 -87.35 4.81 11.28
C ALA A 24 -87.20 4.27 12.72
N ALA A 25 -86.10 4.67 13.38
CA ALA A 25 -85.84 4.73 14.83
C ALA A 25 -86.71 3.93 15.82
N GLY A 26 -86.03 3.12 16.66
CA GLY A 26 -86.59 2.60 17.91
C GLY A 26 -85.60 1.76 18.72
N LEU A 27 -84.85 2.44 19.59
CA LEU A 27 -84.25 1.99 20.88
C LEU A 27 -83.91 0.51 21.14
N THR A 28 -82.60 0.28 21.36
CA THR A 28 -81.96 -0.50 22.44
C THR A 28 -82.73 -1.64 23.13
N ALA A 29 -82.26 -2.88 22.97
CA ALA A 29 -81.49 -3.62 23.99
C ALA A 29 -81.52 -5.15 23.75
N VAL A 30 -80.31 -5.74 23.84
CA VAL A 30 -79.98 -7.14 24.17
C VAL A 30 -80.57 -8.25 23.29
N LEU A 31 -79.74 -8.79 22.39
CA LEU A 31 -79.87 -10.17 21.91
C LEU A 31 -78.47 -10.75 21.65
N ALA A 32 -78.17 -11.81 22.40
CA ALA A 32 -77.03 -12.68 22.19
C ALA A 32 -77.07 -13.25 20.76
N VAL A 33 -75.99 -13.06 20.00
CA VAL A 33 -75.75 -13.77 18.75
C VAL A 33 -74.47 -14.56 18.91
N THR A 34 -74.65 -15.87 18.88
CA THR A 34 -73.62 -16.90 18.91
C THR A 34 -72.56 -16.66 17.84
N MET A 35 -71.33 -16.37 18.28
CA MET A 35 -70.17 -16.43 17.40
C MET A 35 -70.01 -17.86 16.89
N HIS A 36 -70.34 -18.10 15.61
CA HIS A 36 -69.75 -19.20 14.87
C HIS A 36 -68.26 -18.89 14.76
N GLN A 37 -67.48 -19.46 15.68
CA GLN A 37 -66.03 -19.57 15.52
C GLN A 37 -65.80 -20.42 14.27
N THR A 38 -65.41 -19.80 13.17
CA THR A 38 -64.64 -20.50 12.15
C THR A 38 -63.42 -21.08 12.87
N PRO A 39 -63.22 -22.42 12.88
CA PRO A 39 -62.03 -22.99 13.50
C PRO A 39 -60.82 -22.33 12.83
N ALA A 40 -59.94 -21.75 13.66
CA ALA A 40 -58.65 -21.27 13.22
C ALA A 40 -57.99 -22.40 12.42
N ARG A 41 -57.79 -22.18 11.13
CA ARG A 41 -57.03 -23.10 10.28
C ARG A 41 -55.66 -23.21 10.93
N ALA A 42 -55.35 -24.36 11.51
CA ALA A 42 -54.02 -24.63 12.06
C ALA A 42 -53.01 -24.30 10.96
N ALA A 43 -52.00 -23.49 11.29
CA ALA A 43 -50.92 -23.20 10.36
C ALA A 43 -50.33 -24.54 9.90
N ASP A 44 -50.14 -24.70 8.59
CA ASP A 44 -49.57 -25.92 8.06
C ASP A 44 -48.20 -26.17 8.72
N PRO A 45 -47.89 -27.41 9.16
CA PRO A 45 -46.61 -27.73 9.78
C PRO A 45 -45.44 -27.35 8.86
N VAL A 46 -44.30 -26.98 9.45
CA VAL A 46 -43.10 -26.66 8.68
C VAL A 46 -42.67 -27.91 7.88
N PRO A 47 -42.50 -27.81 6.54
CA PRO A 47 -42.03 -28.91 5.73
C PRO A 47 -40.56 -29.19 6.05
N PHE A 48 -40.30 -30.20 6.87
CA PHE A 48 -38.97 -30.54 7.37
C PHE A 48 -38.37 -31.70 6.56
N ASP A 49 -37.32 -31.42 5.79
CA ASP A 49 -36.61 -32.41 5.00
C ASP A 49 -35.36 -32.91 5.74
N GLU A 50 -35.45 -34.13 6.30
CA GLU A 50 -34.36 -34.77 7.05
C GLU A 50 -33.11 -35.00 6.19
N GLN A 51 -33.26 -35.33 4.90
CA GLN A 51 -32.11 -35.54 4.00
C GLN A 51 -31.41 -34.22 3.67
N ALA A 52 -32.17 -33.14 3.46
CA ALA A 52 -31.60 -31.82 3.22
C ALA A 52 -30.80 -31.32 4.44
N VAL A 53 -31.30 -31.55 5.66
CA VAL A 53 -30.58 -31.21 6.90
C VAL A 53 -29.33 -32.05 7.07
N HIS A 54 -29.42 -33.37 6.85
CA HIS A 54 -28.26 -34.28 6.97
C HIS A 54 -27.17 -33.91 5.96
N GLY A 55 -27.53 -33.64 4.71
CA GLY A 55 -26.60 -33.15 3.69
C GLY A 55 -25.97 -31.81 4.05
N ALA A 56 -26.74 -30.86 4.62
CA ALA A 56 -26.22 -29.58 5.09
C ALA A 56 -25.22 -29.76 6.25
N LEU A 57 -25.51 -30.65 7.20
CA LEU A 57 -24.59 -30.99 8.29
C LEU A 57 -23.30 -31.64 7.78
N PHE A 58 -23.41 -32.57 6.82
CA PHE A 58 -22.24 -33.21 6.22
C PHE A 58 -21.34 -32.18 5.52
N GLY A 59 -21.92 -31.34 4.66
CA GLY A 59 -21.17 -30.27 3.98
C GLY A 59 -20.52 -29.29 4.96
N ALA A 60 -21.21 -28.95 6.06
CA ALA A 60 -20.66 -28.11 7.12
C ALA A 60 -19.45 -28.75 7.82
N VAL A 61 -19.48 -30.04 8.11
CA VAL A 61 -18.35 -30.75 8.75
C VAL A 61 -17.17 -30.90 7.80
N VAL A 62 -17.41 -31.18 6.51
CA VAL A 62 -16.34 -31.22 5.50
C VAL A 62 -15.65 -29.85 5.37
N GLN A 63 -16.44 -28.78 5.27
CA GLN A 63 -15.92 -27.43 5.15
C GLN A 63 -15.18 -26.94 6.42
N LEU A 64 -15.62 -27.35 7.61
CA LEU A 64 -14.91 -27.10 8.87
C LEU A 64 -13.47 -27.67 8.84
N ARG A 65 -13.25 -28.79 8.15
CA ARG A 65 -11.97 -29.50 8.11
C ARG A 65 -11.06 -28.99 6.99
N ASP A 66 -11.63 -28.69 5.82
CA ASP A 66 -10.89 -28.21 4.65
C ASP A 66 -11.67 -27.13 3.89
N ALA A 67 -11.55 -25.88 4.32
CA ALA A 67 -12.17 -24.70 3.69
C ALA A 67 -11.28 -23.99 2.65
N GLY A 68 -10.06 -24.48 2.42
CA GLY A 68 -9.02 -23.81 1.64
C GLY A 68 -9.14 -24.01 0.13
N ALA A 69 -8.01 -23.89 -0.57
CA ALA A 69 -7.90 -24.24 -1.98
C ALA A 69 -7.95 -25.77 -2.18
N ALA A 70 -7.42 -26.54 -1.22
CA ALA A 70 -7.52 -27.99 -1.19
C ALA A 70 -8.99 -28.47 -1.14
N GLY A 71 -9.79 -27.95 -0.21
CA GLY A 71 -11.21 -28.30 -0.12
C GLY A 71 -12.05 -27.93 -1.35
N LEU A 72 -11.71 -26.83 -2.03
CA LEU A 72 -12.32 -26.46 -3.31
C LEU A 72 -11.98 -27.48 -4.41
N LYS A 73 -10.72 -27.92 -4.49
CA LYS A 73 -10.30 -28.98 -5.42
C LYS A 73 -11.03 -30.29 -5.12
N ASP A 74 -11.19 -30.64 -3.85
CA ASP A 74 -11.93 -31.83 -3.42
C ASP A 74 -13.41 -31.74 -3.84
N ALA A 75 -14.02 -30.56 -3.74
CA ALA A 75 -15.39 -30.31 -4.21
C ALA A 75 -15.50 -30.45 -5.74
N LEU A 76 -14.57 -29.88 -6.51
CA LEU A 76 -14.55 -30.00 -7.97
C LEU A 76 -14.42 -31.45 -8.44
N LEU A 77 -13.51 -32.21 -7.82
CA LEU A 77 -13.35 -33.64 -8.11
C LEU A 77 -14.59 -34.46 -7.73
N THR A 78 -15.29 -34.04 -6.68
CA THR A 78 -16.57 -34.67 -6.30
C THR A 78 -17.67 -34.32 -7.30
N ALA A 79 -17.74 -33.08 -7.80
CA ALA A 79 -18.68 -32.69 -8.85
C ALA A 79 -18.46 -33.50 -10.12
N GLU A 80 -17.20 -33.64 -10.56
CA GLU A 80 -16.80 -34.49 -11.67
C GLU A 80 -17.21 -35.95 -11.44
N LEU A 81 -16.95 -36.50 -10.25
CA LEU A 81 -17.34 -37.86 -9.91
C LEU A 81 -18.87 -38.07 -9.98
N LEU A 82 -19.67 -37.12 -9.50
CA LEU A 82 -21.14 -37.21 -9.55
C LEU A 82 -21.64 -37.23 -11.00
N ASP A 83 -21.01 -36.45 -11.86
CA ASP A 83 -21.32 -36.42 -13.29
C ASP A 83 -20.87 -37.73 -13.97
N TRP A 84 -19.66 -38.22 -13.70
CA TRP A 84 -19.16 -39.52 -14.17
C TRP A 84 -20.05 -40.68 -13.74
N ARG A 85 -20.47 -40.70 -12.46
CA ARG A 85 -21.34 -41.74 -11.91
C ARG A 85 -22.70 -41.78 -12.59
N THR A 86 -23.18 -40.65 -13.12
CA THR A 86 -24.42 -40.59 -13.91
C THR A 86 -24.29 -41.36 -15.23
N GLY A 87 -23.13 -41.28 -15.87
CA GLY A 87 -22.81 -42.05 -17.08
C GLY A 87 -22.41 -43.50 -16.81
N GLN A 88 -21.96 -43.80 -15.58
CA GLN A 88 -21.47 -45.12 -15.16
C GLN A 88 -22.23 -45.66 -13.93
N PRO A 89 -23.56 -45.84 -13.98
CA PRO A 89 -24.36 -46.25 -12.83
C PRO A 89 -24.07 -47.68 -12.35
N GLY A 90 -23.47 -48.53 -13.20
CA GLY A 90 -23.12 -49.92 -12.89
C GLY A 90 -21.73 -50.11 -12.26
N ALA A 91 -20.91 -49.05 -12.15
CA ALA A 91 -19.56 -49.17 -11.59
C ALA A 91 -19.60 -49.57 -10.11
N ASP A 92 -18.68 -50.45 -9.70
CA ASP A 92 -18.52 -50.85 -8.30
C ASP A 92 -17.67 -49.84 -7.50
N ALA A 93 -17.57 -50.04 -6.17
CA ALA A 93 -16.83 -49.15 -5.29
C ALA A 93 -15.33 -49.03 -5.64
N THR A 94 -14.72 -50.11 -6.16
CA THR A 94 -13.30 -50.12 -6.56
C THR A 94 -13.10 -49.29 -7.82
N GLN A 95 -14.02 -49.41 -8.77
CA GLN A 95 -14.01 -48.61 -10.00
C GLN A 95 -14.25 -47.13 -9.71
N VAL A 96 -15.17 -46.80 -8.79
CA VAL A 96 -15.39 -45.44 -8.31
C VAL A 96 -14.10 -44.87 -7.68
N ALA A 97 -13.49 -45.59 -6.75
CA ALA A 97 -12.24 -45.15 -6.09
C ALA A 97 -11.08 -45.02 -7.09
N GLY A 98 -10.96 -45.94 -8.04
CA GLY A 98 -9.96 -45.90 -9.11
C GLY A 98 -10.14 -44.70 -10.05
N HIS A 99 -11.38 -44.35 -10.39
CA HIS A 99 -11.69 -43.14 -11.16
C HIS A 99 -11.25 -41.89 -10.41
N VAL A 100 -11.64 -41.75 -9.14
CA VAL A 100 -11.24 -40.61 -8.30
C VAL A 100 -9.72 -40.49 -8.18
N ALA A 101 -9.02 -41.61 -7.98
CA ALA A 101 -7.55 -41.61 -7.91
C ALA A 101 -6.92 -41.10 -9.21
N THR A 102 -7.51 -41.47 -10.36
CA THR A 102 -7.06 -41.03 -11.69
C THR A 102 -7.30 -39.53 -11.89
N THR A 103 -8.52 -39.05 -11.64
CA THR A 103 -8.86 -37.63 -11.82
C THR A 103 -8.16 -36.73 -10.79
N ARG A 104 -7.90 -37.25 -9.59
CA ARG A 104 -7.04 -36.60 -8.59
C ARG A 104 -5.61 -36.45 -9.06
N ALA A 105 -5.00 -37.51 -9.59
CA ALA A 105 -3.63 -37.42 -10.12
C ALA A 105 -3.53 -36.36 -11.23
N VAL A 106 -4.57 -36.23 -12.06
CA VAL A 106 -4.69 -35.16 -13.07
C VAL A 106 -4.80 -33.77 -12.42
N ALA A 107 -5.62 -33.61 -11.40
CA ALA A 107 -5.78 -32.34 -10.68
C ALA A 107 -4.51 -31.92 -9.90
N ASP A 108 -3.82 -32.87 -9.25
CA ASP A 108 -2.57 -32.64 -8.53
C ASP A 108 -1.42 -32.27 -9.47
N ALA A 109 -1.42 -32.84 -10.69
CA ALA A 109 -0.49 -32.45 -11.74
C ALA A 109 -0.76 -31.02 -12.26
N ALA A 110 -2.01 -30.54 -12.21
CA ALA A 110 -2.35 -29.15 -12.54
C ALA A 110 -1.87 -28.20 -11.45
N VAL A 111 -2.30 -28.44 -10.20
CA VAL A 111 -1.92 -27.68 -9.01
C VAL A 111 -1.86 -28.59 -7.78
N GLY A 112 -0.64 -28.88 -7.30
CA GLY A 112 -0.44 -29.63 -6.06
C GLY A 112 -0.90 -28.85 -4.83
N ASP A 113 -1.31 -29.56 -3.77
CA ASP A 113 -1.93 -28.98 -2.56
C ASP A 113 -1.15 -27.81 -1.95
N ALA A 114 0.17 -27.96 -1.78
CA ALA A 114 1.02 -26.92 -1.22
C ALA A 114 1.04 -25.63 -2.07
N ARG A 115 0.91 -25.75 -3.40
CA ARG A 115 0.86 -24.61 -4.33
C ARG A 115 -0.55 -24.06 -4.53
N ALA A 116 -1.57 -24.78 -4.09
CA ALA A 116 -2.96 -24.37 -4.24
C ALA A 116 -3.31 -23.24 -3.26
N GLU A 117 -2.79 -23.30 -2.04
CA GLU A 117 -2.98 -22.25 -1.02
C GLU A 117 -2.26 -20.95 -1.38
N ASP A 118 -1.24 -21.03 -2.23
CA ASP A 118 -0.45 -19.89 -2.72
C ASP A 118 -1.11 -19.17 -3.92
N ARG A 119 -2.24 -19.68 -4.46
CA ARG A 119 -2.92 -19.14 -5.64
C ARG A 119 -4.32 -18.68 -5.32
N SER A 120 -4.87 -17.79 -6.17
CA SER A 120 -6.30 -17.47 -6.08
C SER A 120 -7.14 -18.74 -6.32
N ARG A 121 -8.23 -18.88 -5.57
CA ARG A 121 -9.15 -20.03 -5.70
C ARG A 121 -9.68 -20.18 -7.12
N PHE A 122 -9.89 -19.05 -7.81
CA PHE A 122 -10.30 -19.01 -9.21
C PHE A 122 -9.25 -19.66 -10.12
N ALA A 123 -7.97 -19.26 -9.98
CA ALA A 123 -6.88 -19.83 -10.75
C ALA A 123 -6.72 -21.34 -10.49
N VAL A 124 -6.87 -21.78 -9.23
CA VAL A 124 -6.85 -23.21 -8.89
C VAL A 124 -7.99 -23.97 -9.57
N ALA A 125 -9.22 -23.47 -9.47
CA ALA A 125 -10.38 -24.13 -10.07
C ALA A 125 -10.28 -24.23 -11.60
N MET A 126 -9.90 -23.14 -12.26
CA MET A 126 -9.78 -23.13 -13.72
C MET A 126 -8.65 -24.03 -14.19
N ALA A 127 -7.49 -24.03 -13.52
CA ALA A 127 -6.39 -24.93 -13.84
C ALA A 127 -6.78 -26.41 -13.71
N VAL A 128 -7.49 -26.77 -12.64
CA VAL A 128 -8.00 -28.14 -12.43
C VAL A 128 -9.00 -28.52 -13.51
N LEU A 129 -10.00 -27.68 -13.79
CA LEU A 129 -11.04 -27.97 -14.80
C LEU A 129 -10.46 -28.07 -16.21
N ALA A 130 -9.53 -27.19 -16.58
CA ALA A 130 -8.82 -27.24 -17.85
C ALA A 130 -8.07 -28.56 -18.00
N ARG A 131 -7.37 -28.99 -16.94
CA ARG A 131 -6.57 -30.21 -16.97
C ARG A 131 -7.42 -31.49 -16.97
N LEU A 132 -8.53 -31.50 -16.24
CA LEU A 132 -9.51 -32.58 -16.31
C LEU A 132 -10.05 -32.74 -17.74
N GLY A 133 -10.26 -31.62 -18.43
CA GLY A 133 -10.71 -31.61 -19.82
C GLY A 133 -9.72 -32.22 -20.83
N ASP A 134 -8.43 -32.27 -20.51
CA ASP A 134 -7.41 -32.94 -21.33
C ASP A 134 -7.36 -34.47 -21.10
N SER A 135 -8.06 -34.98 -20.07
CA SER A 135 -7.99 -36.38 -19.67
C SER A 135 -9.08 -37.21 -20.35
N THR A 136 -8.74 -38.43 -20.78
CA THR A 136 -9.65 -39.32 -21.53
C THR A 136 -10.69 -40.04 -20.66
N GLY A 137 -10.83 -39.67 -19.38
CA GLY A 137 -11.72 -40.34 -18.43
C GLY A 137 -12.59 -39.41 -17.59
N ALA A 138 -12.24 -38.14 -17.46
CA ALA A 138 -13.01 -37.19 -16.66
C ALA A 138 -14.26 -36.69 -17.40
N VAL A 139 -15.33 -36.42 -16.65
CA VAL A 139 -16.57 -35.83 -17.19
C VAL A 139 -16.64 -34.35 -16.86
N THR A 140 -16.43 -33.50 -17.86
CA THR A 140 -16.38 -32.02 -17.73
C THR A 140 -17.62 -31.30 -18.25
N THR A 141 -18.50 -32.00 -18.95
CA THR A 141 -19.73 -31.44 -19.55
C THR A 141 -20.98 -31.71 -18.73
N GLY A 142 -20.85 -32.42 -17.61
CA GLY A 142 -21.96 -32.76 -16.73
C GLY A 142 -22.50 -31.56 -15.94
N PRO A 143 -23.71 -31.67 -15.39
CA PRO A 143 -24.40 -30.57 -14.71
C PRO A 143 -23.66 -30.05 -13.48
N ALA A 144 -23.01 -30.90 -12.69
CA ALA A 144 -22.32 -30.48 -11.47
C ALA A 144 -21.06 -29.68 -11.81
N VAL A 145 -20.23 -30.15 -12.74
CA VAL A 145 -19.05 -29.41 -13.22
C VAL A 145 -19.45 -28.12 -13.94
N ARG A 146 -20.51 -28.15 -14.75
CA ARG A 146 -21.01 -26.96 -15.44
C ARG A 146 -21.47 -25.87 -14.48
N ALA A 147 -21.98 -26.20 -13.28
CA ALA A 147 -22.33 -25.21 -12.28
C ALA A 147 -21.12 -24.39 -11.81
N PHE A 148 -19.94 -25.03 -11.68
CA PHE A 148 -18.70 -24.34 -11.38
C PHE A 148 -18.26 -23.42 -12.51
N LEU A 149 -18.36 -23.86 -13.77
CA LEU A 149 -18.03 -23.02 -14.92
C LEU A 149 -19.01 -21.85 -15.09
N ALA A 150 -20.32 -22.10 -15.04
CA ALA A 150 -21.32 -21.06 -15.21
C ALA A 150 -21.27 -19.98 -14.11
N SER A 151 -20.74 -20.30 -12.92
CA SER A 151 -20.56 -19.29 -11.88
C SER A 151 -19.49 -18.24 -12.18
N THR A 152 -18.57 -18.50 -13.13
CA THR A 152 -17.53 -17.53 -13.52
C THR A 152 -18.09 -16.40 -14.38
N VAL A 153 -19.33 -16.53 -14.86
CA VAL A 153 -19.98 -15.56 -15.74
C VAL A 153 -20.29 -14.25 -15.02
N GLY A 154 -20.65 -14.30 -13.73
CA GLY A 154 -20.98 -13.09 -12.94
C GLY A 154 -22.36 -12.51 -13.22
N ALA A 155 -23.32 -13.34 -13.67
CA ALA A 155 -24.68 -12.94 -14.06
C ALA A 155 -25.45 -12.15 -12.97
N GLU A 156 -25.11 -12.31 -11.68
CA GLU A 156 -25.72 -11.53 -10.59
C GLU A 156 -25.49 -10.02 -10.72
N GLY A 157 -24.42 -9.59 -11.38
CA GLY A 157 -24.07 -8.19 -11.57
C GLY A 157 -24.86 -7.46 -12.66
N ALA A 158 -25.45 -8.21 -13.60
CA ALA A 158 -25.98 -7.69 -14.86
C ALA A 158 -27.05 -6.59 -14.71
N ASN A 159 -27.83 -6.63 -13.63
CA ASN A 159 -28.91 -5.67 -13.36
C ASN A 159 -28.56 -4.59 -12.33
N VAL A 160 -27.32 -4.59 -11.84
CA VAL A 160 -26.87 -3.74 -10.71
C VAL A 160 -25.69 -2.85 -11.12
N VAL A 161 -24.82 -3.35 -12.00
CA VAL A 161 -23.66 -2.60 -12.49
C VAL A 161 -24.09 -1.73 -13.68
N PRO A 162 -24.01 -0.39 -13.58
CA PRO A 162 -24.54 0.51 -14.62
C PRO A 162 -23.80 0.44 -15.96
N ASP A 163 -22.53 -0.01 -15.95
CA ASP A 163 -21.67 -0.09 -17.12
C ASP A 163 -21.23 -1.53 -17.35
N ALA A 164 -21.68 -2.11 -18.47
CA ALA A 164 -21.40 -3.49 -18.85
C ALA A 164 -19.90 -3.78 -19.00
N LEU A 165 -19.06 -2.78 -19.30
CA LEU A 165 -17.60 -2.94 -19.35
C LEU A 165 -17.01 -3.32 -17.98
N ASN A 166 -17.70 -3.02 -16.88
CA ASN A 166 -17.24 -3.39 -15.54
C ASN A 166 -17.57 -4.85 -15.17
N LEU A 167 -18.51 -5.50 -15.86
CA LEU A 167 -18.89 -6.90 -15.62
C LEU A 167 -17.87 -7.90 -16.17
N VAL A 168 -17.07 -7.46 -17.14
CA VAL A 168 -16.07 -8.28 -17.84
C VAL A 168 -14.65 -8.04 -17.31
N ARG A 169 -14.50 -7.25 -16.24
CA ARG A 169 -13.22 -6.99 -15.55
C ARG A 169 -12.85 -8.13 -14.61
N GLY A 170 -11.55 -8.41 -14.53
CA GLY A 170 -11.03 -9.52 -13.73
C GLY A 170 -11.32 -9.44 -12.24
N GLY A 171 -11.02 -8.33 -11.56
CA GLY A 171 -11.27 -8.21 -10.13
C GLY A 171 -12.72 -8.38 -9.72
N TYR A 172 -13.68 -7.92 -10.54
CA TYR A 172 -15.10 -8.13 -10.25
C TYR A 172 -15.49 -9.60 -10.39
N GLN A 173 -15.13 -10.25 -11.50
CA GLN A 173 -15.46 -11.65 -11.75
C GLN A 173 -14.82 -12.57 -10.73
N ASP A 174 -13.55 -12.34 -10.40
CA ASP A 174 -12.82 -13.15 -9.44
C ASP A 174 -13.40 -12.98 -8.02
N ALA A 175 -13.78 -11.76 -7.62
CA ALA A 175 -14.45 -11.51 -6.33
C ALA A 175 -15.86 -12.11 -6.27
N ALA A 176 -16.67 -11.93 -7.32
CA ALA A 176 -18.01 -12.50 -7.41
C ALA A 176 -17.97 -14.03 -7.43
N TRP A 177 -17.03 -14.61 -8.17
CA TRP A 177 -16.81 -16.06 -8.22
C TRP A 177 -16.30 -16.59 -6.88
N ASN A 178 -15.38 -15.90 -6.21
CA ASN A 178 -14.90 -16.30 -4.88
C ASN A 178 -16.02 -16.34 -3.83
N ALA A 179 -16.98 -15.43 -3.93
CA ALA A 179 -18.18 -15.47 -3.10
C ALA A 179 -19.05 -16.71 -3.43
N ARG A 180 -19.21 -17.03 -4.71
CA ARG A 180 -20.08 -18.11 -5.20
C ARG A 180 -19.48 -19.52 -5.12
N SER A 181 -18.17 -19.66 -5.18
CA SER A 181 -17.49 -20.97 -5.19
C SER A 181 -17.68 -21.74 -3.89
N ARG A 182 -17.84 -21.05 -2.76
CA ARG A 182 -18.19 -21.68 -1.47
C ARG A 182 -19.57 -22.34 -1.52
N ASP A 183 -20.53 -21.70 -2.18
CA ASP A 183 -21.91 -22.17 -2.30
C ASP A 183 -21.97 -23.40 -3.18
N LEU A 184 -21.23 -23.37 -4.29
CA LEU A 184 -21.12 -24.51 -5.18
C LEU A 184 -20.46 -25.71 -4.52
N ALA A 185 -19.44 -25.50 -3.68
CA ALA A 185 -18.84 -26.58 -2.91
C ALA A 185 -19.86 -27.19 -1.93
N GLN A 186 -20.58 -26.36 -1.17
CA GLN A 186 -21.66 -26.80 -0.28
C GLN A 186 -22.75 -27.59 -1.01
N ASP A 187 -23.23 -27.08 -2.15
CA ASP A 187 -24.27 -27.74 -2.95
C ASP A 187 -23.77 -29.08 -3.50
N THR A 188 -22.49 -29.16 -3.89
CA THR A 188 -21.85 -30.41 -4.32
C THR A 188 -21.82 -31.45 -3.19
N TRP A 189 -21.47 -31.04 -1.97
CA TRP A 189 -21.45 -31.94 -0.81
C TRP A 189 -22.86 -32.44 -0.44
N ARG A 190 -23.87 -31.59 -0.54
CA ARG A 190 -25.27 -31.96 -0.31
C ARG A 190 -25.75 -32.96 -1.36
N GLU A 191 -25.45 -32.72 -2.63
CA GLU A 191 -25.83 -33.60 -3.72
C GLU A 191 -25.11 -34.96 -3.62
N LEU A 192 -23.83 -34.97 -3.25
CA LEU A 192 -23.09 -36.19 -2.95
C LEU A 192 -23.79 -36.99 -1.85
N HIS A 193 -24.09 -36.36 -0.72
CA HIS A 193 -24.75 -37.01 0.41
C HIS A 193 -26.11 -37.61 -0.01
N ARG A 194 -26.91 -36.85 -0.74
CA ARG A 194 -28.22 -37.27 -1.25
C ARG A 194 -28.11 -38.52 -2.15
N ARG A 195 -27.16 -38.54 -3.09
CA ARG A 195 -26.97 -39.70 -3.99
C ARG A 195 -26.37 -40.90 -3.26
N ALA A 196 -25.38 -40.65 -2.40
CA ALA A 196 -24.73 -41.68 -1.61
C ALA A 196 -25.69 -42.35 -0.62
N ALA A 197 -26.80 -41.72 -0.22
CA ALA A 197 -27.83 -42.36 0.60
C ALA A 197 -28.48 -43.58 -0.07
N THR A 198 -28.49 -43.65 -1.41
CA THR A 198 -29.11 -44.73 -2.19
C THR A 198 -28.12 -45.50 -3.09
N ASP A 199 -26.85 -45.10 -3.12
CA ASP A 199 -25.80 -45.69 -3.96
C ASP A 199 -24.61 -46.15 -3.09
N ASP A 200 -24.59 -47.44 -2.75
CA ASP A 200 -23.55 -48.04 -1.89
C ASP A 200 -22.16 -47.98 -2.50
N ALA A 201 -22.05 -48.17 -3.83
CA ALA A 201 -20.78 -48.15 -4.52
C ALA A 201 -20.19 -46.73 -4.55
N LEU A 202 -21.03 -45.70 -4.79
CA LEU A 202 -20.61 -44.31 -4.70
C LEU A 202 -20.16 -43.96 -3.27
N ALA A 203 -20.92 -44.36 -2.26
CA ALA A 203 -20.59 -44.07 -0.87
C ALA A 203 -19.25 -44.68 -0.46
N ALA A 204 -19.07 -45.99 -0.68
CA ALA A 204 -17.84 -46.70 -0.32
C ALA A 204 -16.63 -46.24 -1.13
N GLY A 205 -16.80 -46.00 -2.44
CA GLY A 205 -15.73 -45.53 -3.31
C GLY A 205 -15.29 -44.09 -2.99
N TRP A 206 -16.24 -43.19 -2.72
CA TRP A 206 -15.91 -41.83 -2.28
C TRP A 206 -15.24 -41.83 -0.90
N ASP A 207 -15.78 -42.60 0.06
CA ASP A 207 -15.22 -42.67 1.40
C ASP A 207 -13.76 -43.17 1.38
N SER A 208 -13.47 -44.19 0.56
CA SER A 208 -12.11 -44.70 0.37
C SER A 208 -11.14 -43.65 -0.17
N ALA A 209 -11.61 -42.68 -0.96
CA ALA A 209 -10.75 -41.70 -1.61
C ALA A 209 -10.63 -40.38 -0.81
N PHE A 210 -11.67 -39.98 -0.08
CA PHE A 210 -11.76 -38.65 0.51
C PHE A 210 -11.77 -38.62 2.04
N VAL A 211 -12.19 -39.68 2.76
CA VAL A 211 -12.34 -39.64 4.24
C VAL A 211 -11.04 -39.29 4.95
N GLY A 212 -9.90 -39.77 4.47
CA GLY A 212 -8.59 -39.44 5.04
C GLY A 212 -8.25 -37.94 5.00
N ARG A 213 -8.91 -37.19 4.11
CA ARG A 213 -8.71 -35.74 3.92
C ARG A 213 -9.85 -34.92 4.52
N THR A 214 -11.09 -35.31 4.26
CA THR A 214 -12.29 -34.61 4.77
C THR A 214 -12.54 -34.91 6.24
N GLY A 215 -11.98 -35.99 6.78
CA GLY A 215 -12.11 -36.41 8.17
C GLY A 215 -13.50 -36.93 8.56
N THR A 216 -14.41 -37.10 7.59
CA THR A 216 -15.77 -37.59 7.83
C THR A 216 -16.30 -38.37 6.62
N GLY A 217 -16.98 -39.49 6.87
CA GLY A 217 -17.62 -40.30 5.83
C GLY A 217 -18.94 -39.72 5.36
N VAL A 218 -19.29 -39.95 4.10
CA VAL A 218 -20.51 -39.40 3.46
C VAL A 218 -21.79 -39.86 4.15
N ARG A 219 -21.78 -41.04 4.79
CA ARG A 219 -22.93 -41.62 5.53
C ARG A 219 -22.82 -41.47 7.05
N THR A 220 -21.93 -40.63 7.55
CA THR A 220 -21.79 -40.39 9.00
C THR A 220 -23.15 -40.00 9.59
N PRO A 221 -23.65 -40.68 10.64
CA PRO A 221 -24.95 -40.36 11.25
C PRO A 221 -25.00 -38.92 11.77
N VAL A 222 -26.21 -38.34 11.82
CA VAL A 222 -26.46 -36.96 12.29
C VAL A 222 -25.80 -36.69 13.65
N ASP A 223 -25.92 -37.61 14.61
CA ASP A 223 -25.30 -37.44 15.94
C ASP A 223 -23.77 -37.34 15.87
N GLY A 224 -23.14 -38.09 14.96
CA GLY A 224 -21.70 -38.01 14.70
C GLY A 224 -21.29 -36.69 14.06
N LEU A 225 -22.12 -36.14 13.16
CA LEU A 225 -21.90 -34.82 12.55
C LEU A 225 -22.11 -33.68 13.56
N LEU A 226 -23.13 -33.76 14.41
CA LEU A 226 -23.40 -32.78 15.47
C LEU A 226 -22.30 -32.80 16.55
N ALA A 227 -21.64 -33.94 16.76
CA ALA A 227 -20.49 -34.05 17.66
C ALA A 227 -19.20 -33.40 17.11
N ALA A 228 -19.20 -32.94 15.85
CA ALA A 228 -18.04 -32.27 15.27
C ALA A 228 -17.67 -31.02 16.09
N ARG A 229 -16.40 -30.95 16.50
CA ARG A 229 -15.87 -29.88 17.35
C ARG A 229 -15.41 -28.69 16.50
N ILE A 230 -15.96 -27.51 16.80
CA ILE A 230 -15.62 -26.21 16.22
C ILE A 230 -14.53 -25.53 17.06
N HIS A 231 -14.67 -25.54 18.39
CA HIS A 231 -13.70 -24.99 19.32
C HIS A 231 -13.68 -25.79 20.64
N GLU A 232 -12.70 -25.53 21.50
CA GLU A 232 -12.63 -26.14 22.82
C GLU A 232 -13.78 -25.66 23.73
N PRO A 233 -14.30 -26.50 24.65
CA PRO A 233 -15.37 -26.11 25.56
C PRO A 233 -15.03 -24.84 26.33
N ARG A 234 -15.99 -23.92 26.42
CA ARG A 234 -15.86 -22.65 27.15
C ARG A 234 -16.50 -22.78 28.54
N ALA A 235 -16.06 -21.93 29.48
CA ALA A 235 -16.50 -21.96 30.88
C ALA A 235 -18.00 -21.61 31.07
N ASP A 236 -18.64 -21.04 30.06
CA ASP A 236 -20.07 -20.69 30.01
C ASP A 236 -20.98 -21.89 29.67
N GLY A 237 -20.42 -23.11 29.55
CA GLY A 237 -21.16 -24.32 29.21
C GLY A 237 -21.32 -24.55 27.70
N ASN A 238 -20.74 -23.70 26.85
CA ASN A 238 -20.65 -23.95 25.43
C ASN A 238 -19.65 -25.08 25.16
N THR A 239 -20.16 -26.23 24.71
CA THR A 239 -19.35 -27.43 24.45
C THR A 239 -18.47 -27.31 23.20
N GLY A 240 -18.64 -26.25 22.40
CA GLY A 240 -17.87 -25.99 21.20
C GLY A 240 -18.14 -26.97 20.05
N THR A 241 -19.26 -27.68 20.09
CA THR A 241 -19.67 -28.63 19.05
C THR A 241 -20.73 -28.04 18.13
N LEU A 242 -20.84 -28.55 16.90
CA LEU A 242 -21.89 -28.14 15.97
C LEU A 242 -23.30 -28.29 16.57
N GLY A 243 -23.54 -29.37 17.33
CA GLY A 243 -24.80 -29.64 18.01
C GLY A 243 -25.16 -28.67 19.14
N HIS A 244 -24.18 -27.97 19.73
CA HIS A 244 -24.46 -26.89 20.67
C HIS A 244 -25.16 -25.70 19.99
N TYR A 245 -24.70 -25.38 18.79
CA TYR A 245 -25.23 -24.27 18.01
C TYR A 245 -26.45 -24.64 17.17
N VAL A 246 -26.52 -25.90 16.72
CA VAL A 246 -27.66 -26.45 15.98
C VAL A 246 -28.37 -27.49 16.86
N PRO A 247 -29.24 -27.08 17.81
CA PRO A 247 -29.98 -28.00 18.66
C PRO A 247 -31.10 -28.68 17.86
N LEU A 248 -30.71 -29.60 16.99
CA LEU A 248 -31.57 -30.12 15.92
C LEU A 248 -32.83 -30.81 16.46
N ALA A 249 -32.72 -31.56 17.56
CA ALA A 249 -33.85 -32.20 18.22
C ALA A 249 -34.91 -31.16 18.65
N ALA A 250 -34.48 -30.10 19.34
CA ALA A 250 -35.37 -29.03 19.78
C ALA A 250 -36.00 -28.26 18.60
N ILE A 251 -35.24 -28.03 17.53
CA ILE A 251 -35.75 -27.38 16.31
C ILE A 251 -36.80 -28.28 15.64
N ARG A 252 -36.55 -29.58 15.53
CA ARG A 252 -37.46 -30.56 14.93
C ARG A 252 -38.76 -30.68 15.73
N ASP A 253 -38.69 -30.62 17.06
CA ASP A 253 -39.87 -30.71 17.93
C ASP A 253 -40.82 -29.50 17.76
N LEU A 254 -40.31 -28.36 17.28
CA LEU A 254 -41.09 -27.16 16.99
C LEU A 254 -41.73 -27.13 15.59
N ARG A 255 -41.62 -28.20 14.78
CA ARG A 255 -42.20 -28.25 13.41
C ARG A 255 -43.70 -27.96 13.33
N GLY A 256 -44.44 -28.17 14.42
CA GLY A 256 -45.87 -27.87 14.53
C GLY A 256 -46.19 -26.39 14.80
N ASP A 257 -45.19 -25.56 15.13
CA ASP A 257 -45.32 -24.13 15.37
C ASP A 257 -44.30 -23.37 14.51
N PRO A 258 -44.68 -22.93 13.30
CA PRO A 258 -43.79 -22.22 12.38
C PRO A 258 -43.17 -20.94 12.98
N THR A 259 -43.84 -20.29 13.94
CA THR A 259 -43.36 -19.06 14.57
C THR A 259 -42.29 -19.38 15.62
N ALA A 260 -42.54 -20.35 16.49
CA ALA A 260 -41.55 -20.82 17.45
C ALA A 260 -40.33 -21.44 16.77
N PHE A 261 -40.55 -22.24 15.72
CA PHE A 261 -39.49 -22.82 14.88
C PHE A 261 -38.57 -21.72 14.33
N ARG A 262 -39.16 -20.71 13.65
CA ARG A 262 -38.39 -19.59 13.10
C ARG A 262 -37.61 -18.85 14.18
N THR A 263 -38.24 -18.60 15.32
CA THR A 263 -37.66 -17.83 16.43
C THR A 263 -36.45 -18.54 17.02
N LEU A 264 -36.53 -19.86 17.28
CA LEU A 264 -35.42 -20.63 17.81
C LEU A 264 -34.25 -20.68 16.83
N VAL A 265 -34.51 -20.93 15.54
CA VAL A 265 -33.45 -20.96 14.52
C VAL A 265 -32.77 -19.59 14.39
N GLN A 266 -33.55 -18.50 14.44
CA GLN A 266 -33.02 -17.13 14.46
C GLN A 266 -32.13 -16.86 15.68
N GLU A 267 -32.61 -17.20 16.87
CA GLU A 267 -31.86 -17.04 18.13
C GLU A 267 -30.50 -17.75 18.05
N ARG A 268 -30.48 -18.99 17.56
CA ARG A 268 -29.26 -19.79 17.42
C ARG A 268 -28.31 -19.23 16.38
N ALA A 269 -28.83 -18.72 15.27
CA ALA A 269 -27.99 -18.11 14.25
C ALA A 269 -27.33 -16.82 14.76
N TYR A 270 -28.07 -15.99 15.50
CA TYR A 270 -27.50 -14.81 16.14
C TYR A 270 -26.52 -15.16 17.26
N ALA A 271 -26.72 -16.26 17.98
CA ALA A 271 -25.74 -16.74 18.95
C ALA A 271 -24.41 -17.11 18.26
N ALA A 272 -24.44 -17.80 17.12
CA ALA A 272 -23.25 -18.11 16.34
C ALA A 272 -22.56 -16.84 15.78
N LEU A 273 -23.33 -15.91 15.20
CA LEU A 273 -22.83 -14.62 14.71
C LEU A 273 -22.23 -13.75 15.84
N LYS A 274 -22.81 -13.79 17.04
CA LYS A 274 -22.27 -13.09 18.22
C LYS A 274 -20.90 -13.61 18.64
N VAL A 275 -20.66 -14.92 18.52
CA VAL A 275 -19.34 -15.50 18.79
C VAL A 275 -18.34 -15.03 17.74
N LEU A 276 -18.72 -15.06 16.45
CA LEU A 276 -17.89 -14.49 15.37
C LEU A 276 -17.55 -13.02 15.61
N ASP A 277 -18.52 -12.22 16.06
CA ASP A 277 -18.30 -10.81 16.37
C ASP A 277 -17.36 -10.61 17.57
N THR A 278 -17.56 -11.39 18.64
CA THR A 278 -16.72 -11.30 19.85
C THR A 278 -15.28 -11.68 19.55
N ASP A 279 -15.09 -12.83 18.91
CA ASP A 279 -13.76 -13.35 18.58
C ASP A 279 -13.09 -12.47 17.52
N GLY A 280 -13.84 -11.99 16.51
CA GLY A 280 -13.34 -11.03 15.53
C GLY A 280 -12.88 -9.70 16.15
N ASN A 281 -13.66 -9.15 17.08
CA ASN A 281 -13.27 -7.95 17.84
C ASN A 281 -12.03 -8.18 18.72
N SER A 282 -11.90 -9.37 19.31
CA SER A 282 -10.70 -9.77 20.04
C SER A 282 -9.48 -9.78 19.11
N ARG A 283 -9.60 -10.35 17.89
CA ARG A 283 -8.53 -10.33 16.89
C ARG A 283 -8.17 -8.91 16.45
N ILE A 284 -9.15 -8.04 16.18
CA ILE A 284 -8.87 -6.62 15.88
C ILE A 284 -8.08 -5.98 17.02
N THR A 285 -8.47 -6.24 18.27
CA THR A 285 -7.79 -5.69 19.44
C THR A 285 -6.36 -6.22 19.56
N GLU A 286 -6.13 -7.50 19.26
CA GLU A 286 -4.80 -8.11 19.24
C GLU A 286 -3.93 -7.58 18.10
N VAL A 287 -4.49 -7.41 16.89
CA VAL A 287 -3.80 -6.72 15.78
C VAL A 287 -3.32 -5.35 16.23
N VAL A 288 -4.22 -4.55 16.81
CA VAL A 288 -3.91 -3.21 17.31
C VAL A 288 -2.87 -3.28 18.44
N GLY A 289 -2.99 -4.26 19.34
CA GLY A 289 -2.05 -4.51 20.43
C GLY A 289 -0.65 -4.83 19.92
N TYR A 290 -0.51 -5.82 19.04
CA TYR A 290 0.76 -6.18 18.42
C TYR A 290 1.35 -5.04 17.59
N ALA A 291 0.51 -4.32 16.84
CA ALA A 291 0.94 -3.15 16.09
C ALA A 291 1.44 -2.03 17.02
N ASN A 292 0.94 -1.91 18.25
CA ASN A 292 1.43 -0.95 19.23
C ASN A 292 2.70 -1.43 19.96
N SER A 293 2.78 -2.72 20.27
CA SER A 293 3.90 -3.32 21.02
C SER A 293 5.16 -3.53 20.18
N TYR A 294 5.01 -3.74 18.87
CA TYR A 294 6.13 -3.99 17.95
C TYR A 294 6.17 -2.90 16.85
N PRO A 295 6.70 -1.71 17.18
CA PRO A 295 6.84 -0.63 16.21
C PRO A 295 7.80 -1.01 15.06
N LEU A 296 7.50 -0.52 13.85
CA LEU A 296 8.27 -0.79 12.62
C LEU A 296 9.63 -0.12 12.77
N ASN A 297 10.71 -0.85 12.50
CA ASN A 297 12.10 -0.37 12.59
C ASN A 297 12.53 0.16 13.97
N GLN A 298 11.79 -0.18 15.03
CA GLN A 298 12.14 0.15 16.40
C GLN A 298 12.08 -1.13 17.25
N ASP A 299 12.88 -1.18 18.31
CA ASP A 299 12.77 -2.25 19.30
C ASP A 299 11.61 -1.98 20.27
N PRO A 300 10.96 -3.02 20.81
CA PRO A 300 11.29 -4.44 20.64
C PRO A 300 10.75 -5.02 19.32
N LYS A 301 11.45 -6.02 18.78
CA LYS A 301 10.99 -6.87 17.67
C LYS A 301 10.27 -8.13 18.20
N PRO A 302 9.27 -8.68 17.49
CA PRO A 302 8.63 -9.92 17.90
C PRO A 302 9.61 -11.11 17.77
N SER A 303 9.61 -12.01 18.75
CA SER A 303 10.41 -13.24 18.69
C SER A 303 9.81 -14.26 17.72
N GLN A 304 10.64 -15.14 17.14
CA GLN A 304 10.16 -16.23 16.27
C GLN A 304 9.14 -17.14 17.00
N THR A 305 9.31 -17.33 18.31
CA THR A 305 8.36 -18.08 19.13
C THR A 305 6.97 -17.44 19.19
N LEU A 306 6.90 -16.11 19.25
CA LEU A 306 5.64 -15.39 19.20
C LEU A 306 5.01 -15.51 17.81
N VAL A 307 5.82 -15.42 16.75
CA VAL A 307 5.38 -15.60 15.36
C VAL A 307 4.75 -16.97 15.15
N ASP A 308 5.43 -18.03 15.58
CA ASP A 308 4.96 -19.40 15.37
C ASP A 308 3.72 -19.69 16.24
N ALA A 309 3.68 -19.16 17.47
CA ALA A 309 2.48 -19.21 18.32
C ALA A 309 1.29 -18.49 17.67
N GLU A 310 1.53 -17.35 17.02
CA GLU A 310 0.48 -16.62 16.31
C GLU A 310 0.03 -17.36 15.05
N LYS A 311 0.93 -18.00 14.29
CA LYS A 311 0.56 -18.87 13.17
C LYS A 311 -0.36 -20.00 13.60
N ALA A 312 -0.01 -20.67 14.71
CA ALA A 312 -0.86 -21.71 15.28
C ALA A 312 -2.23 -21.14 15.71
N LYS A 313 -2.26 -19.95 16.33
CA LYS A 313 -3.48 -19.29 16.76
C LYS A 313 -4.36 -18.85 15.59
N THR A 314 -3.79 -18.29 14.51
CA THR A 314 -4.49 -17.94 13.28
C THR A 314 -5.14 -19.17 12.66
N GLU A 315 -4.43 -20.30 12.59
CA GLU A 315 -5.00 -21.54 12.06
C GLU A 315 -6.14 -22.09 12.93
N VAL A 316 -5.99 -22.03 14.26
CA VAL A 316 -7.08 -22.39 15.19
C VAL A 316 -8.29 -21.49 14.98
N ASN A 317 -8.11 -20.17 14.98
CA ASN A 317 -9.20 -19.21 14.81
C ASN A 317 -9.86 -19.32 13.43
N ARG A 318 -9.10 -19.60 12.37
CA ARG A 318 -9.65 -19.88 11.03
C ARG A 318 -10.64 -21.03 11.08
N LYS A 319 -10.32 -22.13 11.76
CA LYS A 319 -11.24 -23.27 11.96
C LYS A 319 -12.49 -22.86 12.75
N ILE A 320 -12.34 -22.03 13.78
CA ILE A 320 -13.47 -21.51 14.56
C ILE A 320 -14.39 -20.68 13.67
N PHE A 321 -13.83 -19.74 12.89
CA PHE A 321 -14.60 -18.84 12.05
C PHE A 321 -15.33 -19.57 10.92
N GLU A 322 -14.63 -20.46 10.20
CA GLU A 322 -15.25 -21.29 9.17
C GLU A 322 -16.29 -22.27 9.75
N GLY A 323 -16.06 -22.78 10.97
CA GLY A 323 -17.02 -23.66 11.66
C GLY A 323 -18.30 -22.97 12.10
N LEU A 324 -18.19 -21.76 12.64
CA LEU A 324 -19.35 -20.92 12.95
C LEU A 324 -20.05 -20.45 11.67
N GLY A 325 -19.31 -20.17 10.60
CA GLY A 325 -19.88 -19.90 9.28
C GLY A 325 -20.72 -21.07 8.75
N SER A 326 -20.16 -22.27 8.82
CA SER A 326 -20.84 -23.50 8.42
C SER A 326 -22.09 -23.79 9.27
N THR A 327 -22.04 -23.44 10.56
CA THR A 327 -23.20 -23.48 11.47
C THR A 327 -24.32 -22.55 11.00
N VAL A 328 -24.00 -21.31 10.62
CA VAL A 328 -24.98 -20.35 10.10
C VAL A 328 -25.62 -20.87 8.81
N THR A 329 -24.86 -21.55 7.95
CA THR A 329 -25.38 -22.19 6.73
C THR A 329 -26.35 -23.36 7.01
N VAL A 330 -26.11 -24.14 8.06
CA VAL A 330 -27.07 -25.18 8.49
C VAL A 330 -28.36 -24.54 9.01
N LEU A 331 -28.23 -23.50 9.84
CA LEU A 331 -29.38 -22.77 10.38
C LEU A 331 -30.16 -22.01 9.29
N SER A 332 -29.48 -21.50 8.26
CA SER A 332 -30.14 -20.87 7.10
C SER A 332 -30.97 -21.86 6.30
N THR A 333 -30.48 -23.10 6.18
CA THR A 333 -31.23 -24.22 5.56
C THR A 333 -32.50 -24.52 6.35
N LEU A 334 -32.38 -24.65 7.67
CA LEU A 334 -33.51 -24.93 8.57
C LEU A 334 -34.58 -23.83 8.50
N VAL A 335 -34.20 -22.56 8.61
CA VAL A 335 -35.18 -21.46 8.52
C VAL A 335 -35.76 -21.33 7.10
N GLY A 336 -35.03 -21.78 6.07
CA GLY A 336 -35.51 -21.83 4.70
C GLY A 336 -36.74 -22.71 4.49
N PHE A 337 -36.99 -23.68 5.37
CA PHE A 337 -38.22 -24.50 5.35
C PHE A 337 -39.49 -23.71 5.67
N VAL A 338 -39.37 -22.63 6.45
CA VAL A 338 -40.50 -21.76 6.82
C VAL A 338 -40.46 -20.41 6.10
N ASP A 339 -39.27 -19.84 5.88
CA ASP A 339 -39.03 -18.55 5.23
C ASP A 339 -37.75 -18.62 4.37
N LYS A 340 -37.93 -19.04 3.11
CA LYS A 340 -36.85 -19.14 2.11
C LYS A 340 -36.09 -17.84 1.92
N LYS A 341 -36.78 -16.69 1.97
CA LYS A 341 -36.17 -15.37 1.77
C LYS A 341 -35.25 -15.05 2.93
N PHE A 342 -35.74 -15.22 4.16
CA PHE A 342 -34.95 -14.98 5.36
C PHE A 342 -33.77 -15.95 5.49
N GLY A 343 -33.95 -17.24 5.14
CA GLY A 343 -32.84 -18.19 5.10
C GLY A 343 -31.70 -17.73 4.20
N LYS A 344 -32.00 -17.34 2.97
CA LYS A 344 -31.00 -16.80 2.03
C LYS A 344 -30.32 -15.54 2.57
N GLN A 345 -31.07 -14.65 3.22
CA GLN A 345 -30.52 -13.44 3.84
C GLN A 345 -29.53 -13.77 4.95
N LEU A 346 -29.90 -14.70 5.85
CA LEU A 346 -29.07 -15.12 6.97
C LEU A 346 -27.76 -15.77 6.49
N GLU A 347 -27.84 -16.62 5.46
CA GLU A 347 -26.67 -17.25 4.85
C GLU A 347 -25.70 -16.23 4.27
N THR A 348 -26.22 -15.21 3.57
CA THR A 348 -25.43 -14.13 2.96
C THR A 348 -24.65 -13.35 4.02
N ILE A 349 -25.29 -13.02 5.14
CA ILE A 349 -24.66 -12.30 6.25
C ILE A 349 -23.60 -13.15 6.92
N GLY A 350 -23.90 -14.43 7.20
CA GLY A 350 -22.95 -15.37 7.78
C GLY A 350 -21.65 -15.43 6.97
N LYS A 351 -21.77 -15.55 5.65
CA LYS A 351 -20.61 -15.56 4.74
C LYS A 351 -19.82 -14.25 4.77
N ALA A 352 -20.50 -13.10 4.74
CA ALA A 352 -19.83 -11.81 4.77
C ALA A 352 -19.04 -11.59 6.08
N VAL A 353 -19.63 -11.97 7.22
CA VAL A 353 -18.98 -11.88 8.53
C VAL A 353 -17.77 -12.83 8.61
N VAL A 354 -17.94 -14.10 8.24
CA VAL A 354 -16.85 -15.11 8.28
C VAL A 354 -15.68 -14.70 7.39
N THR A 355 -15.98 -14.23 6.18
CA THR A 355 -14.94 -13.78 5.23
C THR A 355 -14.18 -12.58 5.80
N SER A 356 -14.88 -11.62 6.40
CA SER A 356 -14.27 -10.44 7.00
C SER A 356 -13.38 -10.78 8.19
N VAL A 357 -13.88 -11.62 9.10
CA VAL A 357 -13.13 -12.02 10.30
C VAL A 357 -11.93 -12.92 9.94
N THR A 358 -12.06 -13.79 8.93
CA THR A 358 -10.95 -14.60 8.42
C THR A 358 -9.85 -13.75 7.79
N ALA A 359 -10.22 -12.69 7.05
CA ALA A 359 -9.27 -11.75 6.49
C ALA A 359 -8.49 -11.01 7.59
N ILE A 360 -9.19 -10.54 8.63
CA ILE A 360 -8.60 -9.90 9.82
C ILE A 360 -7.66 -10.87 10.54
N ASN A 361 -8.07 -12.13 10.70
CA ASN A 361 -7.29 -13.14 11.40
C ASN A 361 -5.97 -13.45 10.71
N THR A 362 -6.00 -13.55 9.38
CA THR A 362 -4.81 -13.80 8.55
C THR A 362 -3.84 -12.61 8.60
N TYR A 363 -4.37 -11.39 8.72
CA TYR A 363 -3.55 -10.18 8.84
C TYR A 363 -2.63 -10.18 10.08
N VAL A 364 -3.07 -10.75 11.20
CA VAL A 364 -2.30 -10.77 12.46
C VAL A 364 -0.95 -11.49 12.29
N THR A 365 -0.96 -12.64 11.63
CA THR A 365 0.26 -13.41 11.34
C THR A 365 1.20 -12.68 10.42
N THR A 366 0.68 -11.86 9.52
CA THR A 366 1.49 -11.09 8.59
C THR A 366 2.16 -9.90 9.29
N VAL A 367 1.47 -9.25 10.23
CA VAL A 367 2.05 -8.21 11.10
C VAL A 367 3.24 -8.75 11.91
N LEU A 368 3.19 -10.01 12.37
CA LEU A 368 4.23 -10.58 13.22
C LEU A 368 5.33 -11.35 12.45
N GLY A 369 5.01 -12.01 11.34
CA GLY A 369 5.74 -13.21 10.91
C GLY A 369 6.97 -13.10 10.02
N GLN A 370 7.30 -11.91 9.48
CA GLN A 370 8.43 -11.77 8.52
C GLN A 370 9.60 -10.90 9.00
N GLY A 371 9.61 -10.49 10.27
CA GLY A 371 10.59 -9.52 10.77
C GLY A 371 10.30 -8.12 10.19
N LEU A 372 9.97 -7.18 11.06
CA LEU A 372 9.40 -5.87 10.71
C LEU A 372 10.26 -4.97 9.80
N THR A 373 11.51 -5.35 9.51
CA THR A 373 12.35 -4.67 8.50
C THR A 373 12.01 -5.11 7.07
N MET A 374 11.51 -6.34 6.87
CA MET A 374 10.97 -6.81 5.59
C MET A 374 9.46 -6.58 5.47
N ALA A 375 8.69 -6.65 6.57
CA ALA A 375 7.23 -6.39 6.54
C ALA A 375 6.86 -4.92 6.20
N ALA A 376 7.78 -3.96 6.40
CA ALA A 376 7.61 -2.59 5.93
C ALA A 376 7.65 -2.48 4.40
N THR A 377 8.33 -3.42 3.74
CA THR A 377 8.49 -3.57 2.29
C THR A 377 7.72 -4.78 1.76
N ALA A 378 6.76 -5.32 2.52
CA ALA A 378 6.16 -6.60 2.18
C ALA A 378 4.77 -6.68 2.81
N MET A 379 3.75 -6.30 2.05
CA MET A 379 2.41 -6.85 2.21
C MET A 379 1.49 -6.38 1.09
N GLY A 380 1.11 -7.33 0.22
CA GLY A 380 0.07 -7.17 -0.77
C GLY A 380 -1.27 -6.81 -0.13
N THR A 381 -1.69 -5.56 -0.35
CA THR A 381 -3.06 -5.08 -0.11
C THR A 381 -4.11 -5.92 -0.82
N ALA A 382 -3.75 -6.71 -1.84
CA ALA A 382 -4.66 -7.53 -2.64
C ALA A 382 -5.44 -8.62 -1.87
N VAL A 383 -4.83 -9.36 -0.93
CA VAL A 383 -5.52 -10.49 -0.24
C VAL A 383 -6.55 -10.00 0.77
N LEU A 384 -6.20 -8.95 1.53
CA LEU A 384 -7.11 -8.32 2.50
C LEU A 384 -8.24 -7.58 1.78
N THR A 385 -7.90 -6.86 0.71
CA THR A 385 -8.85 -6.12 -0.11
C THR A 385 -9.78 -7.10 -0.84
N GLY A 386 -9.28 -8.10 -1.57
CA GLY A 386 -10.12 -9.07 -2.27
C GLY A 386 -11.14 -9.79 -1.39
N ASN A 387 -10.75 -10.19 -0.17
CA ASN A 387 -11.66 -10.84 0.78
C ASN A 387 -12.69 -9.88 1.40
N LEU A 388 -12.27 -8.68 1.83
CA LEU A 388 -13.20 -7.66 2.37
C LEU A 388 -14.12 -7.09 1.29
N LEU A 389 -13.62 -6.91 0.07
CA LEU A 389 -14.40 -6.55 -1.12
C LEU A 389 -15.37 -7.67 -1.48
N GLY A 390 -14.95 -8.93 -1.48
CA GLY A 390 -15.83 -10.08 -1.72
C GLY A 390 -16.96 -10.18 -0.69
N ALA A 391 -16.69 -9.86 0.58
CA ALA A 391 -17.71 -9.74 1.61
C ALA A 391 -18.69 -8.59 1.32
N ALA A 392 -18.20 -7.43 0.91
CA ALA A 392 -19.04 -6.29 0.52
C ALA A 392 -19.91 -6.61 -0.70
N VAL A 393 -19.35 -7.24 -1.74
CA VAL A 393 -20.07 -7.68 -2.95
C VAL A 393 -21.13 -8.74 -2.62
N SER A 394 -20.84 -9.68 -1.71
CA SER A 394 -21.82 -10.67 -1.25
C SER A 394 -23.06 -9.99 -0.62
N LEU A 395 -22.86 -8.89 0.12
CA LEU A 395 -23.95 -8.11 0.70
C LEU A 395 -24.76 -7.37 -0.37
N ILE A 396 -24.20 -7.03 -1.53
CA ILE A 396 -24.92 -6.39 -2.65
C ILE A 396 -26.04 -7.29 -3.18
N GLY A 397 -25.78 -8.60 -3.30
CA GLY A 397 -26.77 -9.59 -3.75
C GLY A 397 -28.03 -9.65 -2.86
N LEU A 398 -27.92 -9.24 -1.59
CA LEU A 398 -29.02 -9.15 -0.64
C LEU A 398 -30.06 -8.09 -1.03
N PHE A 399 -29.61 -6.98 -1.65
CA PHE A 399 -30.45 -5.83 -2.02
C PHE A 399 -30.91 -5.89 -3.49
N ALA A 400 -30.18 -6.61 -4.35
CA ALA A 400 -30.56 -6.83 -5.75
C ALA A 400 -31.81 -7.71 -5.91
N GLY A 401 -32.05 -8.63 -4.96
CA GLY A 401 -33.19 -9.56 -4.97
C GLY A 401 -34.58 -8.96 -4.68
N GLY A 402 -34.72 -7.63 -4.66
CA GLY A 402 -36.02 -6.96 -4.69
C GLY A 402 -36.85 -6.98 -3.39
N GLY A 403 -36.25 -7.25 -2.23
CA GLY A 403 -36.97 -7.29 -0.96
C GLY A 403 -36.25 -6.63 0.20
N ASP A 404 -37.00 -5.91 1.03
CA ASP A 404 -36.47 -5.18 2.20
C ASP A 404 -35.84 -6.14 3.24
N PRO A 405 -34.61 -5.88 3.74
CA PRO A 405 -34.00 -6.66 4.82
C PRO A 405 -34.70 -6.41 6.16
N ASN A 406 -34.80 -7.44 7.00
CA ASN A 406 -35.34 -7.32 8.36
C ASN A 406 -34.47 -6.41 9.25
N ALA A 407 -35.03 -5.72 10.25
CA ALA A 407 -34.30 -4.81 11.15
C ALA A 407 -33.11 -5.48 11.87
N ALA A 408 -33.24 -6.75 12.23
CA ALA A 408 -32.17 -7.53 12.83
C ALA A 408 -30.99 -7.79 11.86
N ILE A 409 -31.26 -7.89 10.55
CA ILE A 409 -30.23 -8.02 9.51
C ILE A 409 -29.44 -6.71 9.38
N GLN A 410 -30.13 -5.57 9.42
CA GLN A 410 -29.48 -4.26 9.39
C GLN A 410 -28.56 -4.05 10.61
N ALA A 411 -28.93 -4.58 11.78
CA ALA A 411 -28.10 -4.52 12.98
C ALA A 411 -26.78 -5.31 12.84
N GLU A 412 -26.81 -6.51 12.23
CA GLU A 412 -25.59 -7.30 11.99
C GLU A 412 -24.67 -6.64 10.94
N ILE A 413 -25.24 -6.04 9.88
CA ILE A 413 -24.49 -5.20 8.93
C ILE A 413 -23.82 -4.02 9.65
N GLY A 414 -24.54 -3.40 10.59
CA GLY A 414 -24.02 -2.33 11.45
C GLY A 414 -22.83 -2.77 12.33
N LYS A 415 -22.85 -4.00 12.85
CA LYS A 415 -21.70 -4.55 13.61
C LYS A 415 -20.49 -4.79 12.73
N LEU A 416 -20.67 -5.36 11.54
CA LEU A 416 -19.60 -5.55 10.57
C LEU A 416 -18.94 -4.22 10.20
N ARG A 417 -19.74 -3.16 9.98
CA ARG A 417 -19.25 -1.79 9.81
C ARG A 417 -18.39 -1.34 11.00
N GLN A 418 -18.86 -1.54 12.24
CA GLN A 418 -18.11 -1.12 13.43
C GLN A 418 -16.80 -1.87 13.60
N GLN A 419 -16.73 -3.14 13.18
CA GLN A 419 -15.48 -3.92 13.17
C GLN A 419 -14.48 -3.33 12.17
N ILE A 420 -14.93 -3.08 10.94
CA ILE A 420 -14.09 -2.49 9.88
C ILE A 420 -13.62 -1.08 10.29
N ASP A 421 -14.50 -0.26 10.86
CA ASP A 421 -14.18 1.08 11.36
C ASP A 421 -13.20 1.05 12.55
N ARG A 422 -13.34 0.09 13.48
CA ARG A 422 -12.38 -0.09 14.58
C ARG A 422 -11.02 -0.54 14.09
N LEU A 423 -10.99 -1.49 13.16
CA LEU A 423 -9.75 -1.91 12.52
C LEU A 423 -9.11 -0.71 11.82
N ALA A 424 -9.87 0.02 10.99
CA ALA A 424 -9.43 1.21 10.28
C ALA A 424 -8.88 2.27 11.23
N LYS A 425 -9.58 2.62 12.32
CA LYS A 425 -9.13 3.61 13.33
C LYS A 425 -7.91 3.17 14.13
N GLY A 426 -7.80 1.89 14.45
CA GLY A 426 -6.62 1.32 15.12
C GLY A 426 -5.39 1.36 14.22
N ILE A 427 -5.60 1.18 12.92
CA ILE A 427 -4.64 1.29 11.83
C ILE A 427 -4.28 2.77 11.56
N ASP A 428 -5.24 3.68 11.50
CA ASP A 428 -5.13 5.11 11.11
C ASP A 428 -4.00 5.85 11.84
N LYS A 429 -3.82 5.60 13.14
CA LYS A 429 -2.77 6.25 13.97
C LYS A 429 -1.33 5.93 13.54
N ARG A 430 -1.09 4.84 12.80
CA ARG A 430 0.23 4.52 12.22
C ARG A 430 0.30 4.84 10.72
N PHE A 431 -0.83 4.77 10.01
CA PHE A 431 -0.89 5.04 8.56
C PHE A 431 -0.78 6.53 8.20
N ASP A 432 -1.01 7.45 9.15
CA ASP A 432 -0.68 8.89 9.03
C ASP A 432 0.79 9.16 8.64
N ARG A 433 1.68 8.16 8.72
CA ARG A 433 3.10 8.26 8.37
C ARG A 433 3.56 7.39 7.20
N ILE A 434 2.77 6.41 6.72
CA ILE A 434 3.31 5.36 5.83
C ILE A 434 2.42 5.04 4.60
N GLU A 435 1.09 5.17 4.62
CA GLU A 435 0.30 4.80 3.41
C GLU A 435 -1.09 5.50 3.32
N SER A 436 -1.19 6.49 2.42
CA SER A 436 -2.44 7.24 2.12
C SER A 436 -3.49 6.37 1.41
N ALA A 437 -3.05 5.43 0.56
CA ALA A 437 -3.94 4.58 -0.26
C ALA A 437 -4.82 3.62 0.55
N LEU A 438 -4.29 3.01 1.61
CA LEU A 438 -5.03 2.14 2.53
C LEU A 438 -6.02 2.93 3.39
N LYS A 439 -5.62 4.11 3.89
CA LYS A 439 -6.49 5.03 4.63
C LYS A 439 -7.70 5.44 3.79
N GLU A 440 -7.47 5.85 2.54
CA GLU A 440 -8.54 6.21 1.62
C GLU A 440 -9.41 4.99 1.23
N MET A 441 -8.83 3.80 1.09
CA MET A 441 -9.55 2.56 0.80
C MET A 441 -10.51 2.18 1.94
N TYR A 442 -10.03 2.20 3.18
CA TYR A 442 -10.87 1.94 4.36
C TYR A 442 -11.93 3.01 4.57
N ALA A 443 -11.58 4.29 4.39
CA ALA A 443 -12.54 5.38 4.44
C ALA A 443 -13.63 5.22 3.36
N GLY A 444 -13.26 4.82 2.15
CA GLY A 444 -14.18 4.50 1.06
C GLY A 444 -15.11 3.33 1.42
N LEU A 445 -14.57 2.23 1.93
CA LEU A 445 -15.36 1.04 2.28
C LEU A 445 -16.31 1.30 3.46
N VAL A 446 -15.88 2.06 4.47
CA VAL A 446 -16.75 2.51 5.58
C VAL A 446 -17.84 3.45 5.06
N ALA A 447 -17.51 4.43 4.22
CA ALA A 447 -18.50 5.34 3.63
C ALA A 447 -19.53 4.61 2.74
N GLN A 448 -19.13 3.51 2.11
CA GLN A 448 -20.01 2.66 1.30
C GLN A 448 -20.95 1.80 2.15
N LEU A 449 -20.44 1.19 3.23
CA LEU A 449 -21.28 0.51 4.21
C LEU A 449 -22.28 1.49 4.86
N ASP A 450 -21.88 2.75 5.09
CA ASP A 450 -22.78 3.83 5.52
C ASP A 450 -23.87 4.11 4.49
N ALA A 451 -23.53 4.11 3.21
CA ALA A 451 -24.49 4.32 2.13
C ALA A 451 -25.50 3.17 1.98
N LEU A 452 -25.10 1.91 2.27
CA LEU A 452 -25.98 0.73 2.28
C LEU A 452 -27.02 0.75 3.40
N THR A 453 -26.84 1.58 4.44
CA THR A 453 -27.83 1.77 5.51
C THR A 453 -28.90 2.82 5.19
N LYS A 454 -28.81 3.51 4.04
CA LYS A 454 -29.81 4.46 3.55
C LYS A 454 -30.87 3.75 2.69
N GLY A 455 -31.99 4.39 2.36
CA GLY A 455 -33.16 3.74 1.73
C GLY A 455 -32.90 3.04 0.38
N LEU A 456 -33.76 2.08 0.01
CA LEU A 456 -33.64 1.14 -1.13
C LEU A 456 -33.30 1.76 -2.51
N ASP A 457 -33.89 2.90 -2.87
CA ASP A 457 -33.62 3.55 -4.17
C ASP A 457 -32.27 4.29 -4.18
N GLU A 458 -31.85 4.82 -3.03
CA GLU A 458 -30.49 5.33 -2.83
C GLU A 458 -29.48 4.19 -2.84
N VAL A 459 -29.81 3.02 -2.26
CA VAL A 459 -28.96 1.83 -2.29
C VAL A 459 -28.68 1.42 -3.73
N ARG A 460 -29.66 1.29 -4.62
CA ARG A 460 -29.42 0.93 -6.03
C ARG A 460 -28.52 1.93 -6.77
N ALA A 461 -28.72 3.22 -6.59
CA ALA A 461 -27.86 4.26 -7.17
C ALA A 461 -26.46 4.31 -6.52
N ASN A 462 -26.35 3.93 -5.25
CA ASN A 462 -25.09 3.79 -4.51
C ASN A 462 -24.35 2.50 -4.88
N LEU A 463 -25.05 1.43 -5.25
CA LEU A 463 -24.46 0.15 -5.67
C LEU A 463 -23.62 0.31 -6.95
N GLY A 464 -24.10 1.12 -7.90
CA GLY A 464 -23.32 1.51 -9.06
C GLY A 464 -22.06 2.31 -8.69
N ARG A 465 -22.15 3.20 -7.69
CA ARG A 465 -20.99 3.96 -7.17
C ARG A 465 -20.02 3.10 -6.36
N ILE A 466 -20.53 2.12 -5.62
CA ILE A 466 -19.75 1.13 -4.88
C ILE A 466 -18.93 0.35 -5.90
N ALA A 467 -19.55 -0.26 -6.92
CA ALA A 467 -18.83 -0.95 -7.99
C ALA A 467 -17.74 -0.05 -8.62
N THR A 468 -18.04 1.23 -8.90
CA THR A 468 -17.08 2.21 -9.44
C THR A 468 -15.95 2.59 -8.48
N GLN A 469 -16.19 2.63 -7.16
CA GLN A 469 -15.17 2.97 -6.17
C GLN A 469 -14.36 1.75 -5.69
N LEU A 470 -14.93 0.54 -5.71
CA LEU A 470 -14.19 -0.72 -5.57
C LEU A 470 -13.14 -0.83 -6.71
N GLN A 471 -13.45 -0.30 -7.91
CA GLN A 471 -12.49 -0.16 -9.01
C GLN A 471 -11.36 0.83 -8.70
N THR A 472 -11.64 1.93 -7.99
CA THR A 472 -10.59 2.87 -7.54
C THR A 472 -9.66 2.21 -6.53
N ILE A 473 -10.18 1.32 -5.68
CA ILE A 473 -9.41 0.56 -4.69
C ILE A 473 -8.47 -0.45 -5.38
N GLU A 474 -8.94 -1.14 -6.42
CA GLU A 474 -8.14 -2.09 -7.22
C GLU A 474 -7.06 -1.37 -8.07
N ARG A 475 -7.43 -0.25 -8.71
CA ARG A 475 -6.50 0.67 -9.42
C ARG A 475 -5.37 1.20 -8.54
N LYS A 476 -5.62 1.34 -7.23
CA LYS A 476 -4.66 1.88 -6.26
C LYS A 476 -3.56 0.88 -5.89
N VAL A 477 -3.75 -0.41 -6.18
CA VAL A 477 -2.85 -1.49 -5.75
C VAL A 477 -2.11 -2.13 -6.93
N ASP A 478 -2.79 -2.29 -8.08
CA ASP A 478 -2.27 -3.11 -9.18
C ASP A 478 -2.02 -2.30 -10.48
N SER A 479 -0.84 -2.45 -11.08
CA SER A 479 -0.53 -1.86 -12.38
C SER A 479 -1.32 -2.50 -13.53
N MET A 480 -1.72 -3.76 -13.36
CA MET A 480 -2.53 -4.49 -14.33
C MET A 480 -3.98 -3.98 -14.34
N ALA A 481 -4.53 -3.57 -13.20
CA ALA A 481 -5.85 -2.91 -13.13
C ALA A 481 -5.89 -1.57 -13.90
N LEU A 482 -4.81 -0.78 -13.82
CA LEU A 482 -4.66 0.44 -14.62
C LEU A 482 -4.53 0.12 -16.12
N ALA A 483 -3.79 -0.92 -16.47
CA ALA A 483 -3.68 -1.40 -17.86
C ALA A 483 -5.03 -1.87 -18.42
N THR A 484 -5.82 -2.58 -17.62
CA THR A 484 -7.19 -2.99 -17.94
C THR A 484 -8.09 -1.77 -18.15
N HIS A 485 -7.97 -0.72 -17.34
CA HIS A 485 -8.73 0.50 -17.54
C HIS A 485 -8.41 1.18 -18.89
N VAL A 486 -7.13 1.37 -19.20
CA VAL A 486 -6.70 1.95 -20.48
C VAL A 486 -7.12 1.07 -21.67
N ALA A 487 -6.97 -0.25 -21.53
CA ALA A 487 -7.45 -1.19 -22.53
C ALA A 487 -8.97 -1.04 -22.74
N LEU A 488 -9.74 -0.87 -21.67
CA LEU A 488 -11.19 -0.68 -21.75
C LEU A 488 -11.58 0.66 -22.38
N GLU A 489 -10.86 1.75 -22.12
CA GLU A 489 -11.08 3.03 -22.82
C GLU A 489 -10.92 2.90 -24.34
N ASN A 490 -9.95 2.08 -24.78
CA ASN A 490 -9.73 1.79 -26.19
C ASN A 490 -10.75 0.77 -26.73
N ILE A 491 -11.12 -0.23 -25.92
CA ILE A 491 -12.21 -1.18 -26.25
C ILE A 491 -13.53 -0.46 -26.43
N ALA A 492 -13.83 0.55 -25.60
CA ALA A 492 -15.04 1.37 -25.68
C ALA A 492 -15.21 2.04 -27.05
N LYS A 493 -14.11 2.27 -27.76
CA LYS A 493 -14.05 2.83 -29.12
C LYS A 493 -14.03 1.77 -30.23
N SER A 494 -14.02 0.49 -29.86
CA SER A 494 -13.95 -0.66 -30.77
C SER A 494 -15.29 -1.39 -30.91
N GLN A 495 -15.38 -2.30 -31.88
CA GLN A 495 -16.56 -3.17 -32.06
C GLN A 495 -16.83 -4.08 -30.86
N LEU A 496 -15.83 -4.40 -30.04
CA LEU A 496 -16.02 -5.25 -28.86
C LEU A 496 -16.93 -4.60 -27.80
N ASN A 497 -16.97 -3.26 -27.72
CA ASN A 497 -17.88 -2.56 -26.82
C ASN A 497 -19.35 -2.82 -27.16
N GLN A 498 -19.69 -2.89 -28.45
CA GLN A 498 -21.04 -3.23 -28.88
C GLN A 498 -21.41 -4.64 -28.44
N VAL A 499 -20.46 -5.58 -28.50
CA VAL A 499 -20.69 -6.95 -28.01
C VAL A 499 -20.94 -6.97 -26.51
N ILE A 500 -20.09 -6.32 -25.74
CA ILE A 500 -20.19 -6.26 -24.27
C ILE A 500 -21.51 -5.63 -23.83
N THR A 501 -21.92 -4.53 -24.46
CA THR A 501 -23.14 -3.82 -24.07
C THR A 501 -24.43 -4.47 -24.57
N THR A 502 -24.36 -5.27 -25.63
CA THR A 502 -25.56 -5.86 -26.27
C THR A 502 -25.75 -7.34 -25.95
N TYR A 503 -24.68 -8.14 -25.93
CA TYR A 503 -24.79 -9.61 -25.95
C TYR A 503 -24.32 -10.29 -24.66
N VAL A 504 -23.44 -9.67 -23.88
CA VAL A 504 -23.06 -10.18 -22.55
C VAL A 504 -24.23 -10.01 -21.58
N HIS A 505 -24.62 -11.07 -20.87
CA HIS A 505 -25.78 -11.09 -19.97
C HIS A 505 -27.10 -10.68 -20.64
N HIS A 506 -27.23 -10.93 -21.95
CA HIS A 506 -28.40 -10.49 -22.72
C HIS A 506 -29.71 -10.99 -22.11
N ARG A 507 -29.75 -12.23 -21.61
CA ARG A 507 -30.95 -12.82 -21.00
C ARG A 507 -31.33 -12.14 -19.69
N GLU A 508 -30.35 -11.84 -18.86
CA GLU A 508 -30.53 -11.24 -17.54
C GLU A 508 -31.01 -9.79 -17.65
N ILE A 509 -30.54 -9.08 -18.68
CA ILE A 509 -30.86 -7.66 -18.93
C ILE A 509 -32.19 -7.52 -19.68
N THR A 510 -32.40 -8.30 -20.74
CA THR A 510 -33.57 -8.14 -21.62
C THR A 510 -34.75 -9.05 -21.26
N GLY A 511 -34.52 -10.08 -20.44
CA GLY A 511 -35.46 -11.15 -20.16
C GLY A 511 -35.60 -12.18 -21.28
N GLN A 512 -34.88 -12.02 -22.40
CA GLN A 512 -34.96 -12.88 -23.58
C GLN A 512 -33.60 -13.50 -23.92
N PRO A 513 -33.53 -14.78 -24.35
CA PRO A 513 -32.27 -15.35 -24.84
C PRO A 513 -31.84 -14.70 -26.16
N ILE A 514 -30.58 -14.90 -26.55
CA ILE A 514 -30.12 -14.53 -27.90
C ILE A 514 -30.97 -15.30 -28.94
N PRO A 515 -31.52 -14.64 -29.96
CA PRO A 515 -32.60 -15.21 -30.79
C PRO A 515 -32.14 -16.37 -31.67
N ASP A 516 -30.93 -16.32 -32.23
CA ASP A 516 -30.49 -17.29 -33.23
C ASP A 516 -28.95 -17.36 -33.39
N TYR A 517 -28.47 -18.46 -33.98
CA TYR A 517 -27.06 -18.70 -34.25
C TYR A 517 -26.51 -17.91 -35.45
N LEU A 518 -27.14 -18.04 -36.63
CA LEU A 518 -26.58 -17.64 -37.93
C LEU A 518 -26.63 -16.14 -38.23
N GLY A 519 -27.62 -15.43 -37.69
CA GLY A 519 -27.87 -13.99 -37.90
C GLY A 519 -27.50 -13.12 -36.70
N THR A 520 -27.31 -13.72 -35.52
CA THR A 520 -27.03 -12.98 -34.29
C THR A 520 -25.80 -13.49 -33.54
N TYR A 521 -25.84 -14.68 -32.92
CA TYR A 521 -24.77 -15.13 -32.02
C TYR A 521 -23.39 -15.17 -32.71
N PHE A 522 -23.27 -15.89 -33.82
CA PHE A 522 -21.99 -16.07 -34.50
C PHE A 522 -21.47 -14.76 -35.15
N PRO A 523 -22.20 -14.10 -36.06
CA PRO A 523 -21.65 -12.95 -36.77
C PRO A 523 -21.54 -11.66 -35.94
N LYS A 524 -22.35 -11.48 -34.89
CA LYS A 524 -22.42 -10.21 -34.13
C LYS A 524 -21.89 -10.29 -32.71
N ALA A 525 -21.79 -11.46 -32.09
CA ALA A 525 -21.27 -11.61 -30.73
C ALA A 525 -19.95 -12.39 -30.71
N GLU A 526 -19.97 -13.66 -31.09
CA GLU A 526 -18.81 -14.55 -31.00
C GLU A 526 -17.69 -14.14 -31.95
N SER A 527 -17.99 -13.89 -33.23
CA SER A 527 -16.94 -13.63 -34.24
C SER A 527 -16.20 -12.31 -34.06
N PRO A 528 -16.86 -11.18 -33.72
CA PRO A 528 -16.15 -9.94 -33.38
C PRO A 528 -15.29 -10.11 -32.13
N THR A 529 -15.76 -10.85 -31.11
CA THR A 529 -15.00 -11.12 -29.89
C THR A 529 -13.76 -11.98 -30.16
N PHE A 530 -13.92 -13.06 -30.91
CA PHE A 530 -12.83 -13.92 -31.37
C PHE A 530 -11.78 -13.13 -32.15
N THR A 531 -12.21 -12.33 -33.12
CA THR A 531 -11.31 -11.51 -33.95
C THR A 531 -10.54 -10.52 -33.09
N PHE A 532 -11.21 -9.91 -32.10
CA PHE A 532 -10.52 -9.02 -31.18
C PHE A 532 -9.46 -9.75 -30.36
N ALA A 533 -9.83 -10.89 -29.75
CA ALA A 533 -8.95 -11.67 -28.89
C ALA A 533 -7.73 -12.25 -29.64
N THR A 534 -7.86 -12.54 -30.94
CA THR A 534 -6.80 -13.19 -31.73
C THR A 534 -6.00 -12.23 -32.61
N VAL A 535 -6.57 -11.08 -32.97
CA VAL A 535 -5.94 -10.12 -33.90
C VAL A 535 -5.88 -8.73 -33.27
N ASN A 536 -7.02 -8.09 -33.02
CA ASN A 536 -7.05 -6.65 -32.73
C ASN A 536 -6.36 -6.27 -31.41
N ALA A 537 -6.34 -7.16 -30.42
CA ALA A 537 -5.63 -6.91 -29.16
C ALA A 537 -4.12 -6.68 -29.34
N SER A 538 -3.56 -7.04 -30.50
CA SER A 538 -2.16 -6.79 -30.88
C SER A 538 -1.95 -5.54 -31.74
N ASP A 539 -3.02 -4.81 -32.12
CA ASP A 539 -2.95 -3.67 -33.03
C ASP A 539 -2.04 -2.56 -32.48
N GLU A 540 -1.01 -2.25 -33.26
CA GLU A 540 -0.01 -1.24 -32.93
C GLU A 540 -0.60 0.17 -32.88
N GLY A 541 -0.15 0.97 -31.92
CA GLY A 541 -0.61 2.34 -31.68
C GLY A 541 -1.92 2.43 -30.90
N THR A 542 -2.85 1.47 -31.10
CA THR A 542 -4.13 1.46 -30.39
C THR A 542 -4.03 0.69 -29.07
N PHE A 543 -3.58 -0.57 -29.11
CA PHE A 543 -3.47 -1.41 -27.91
C PHE A 543 -2.02 -1.65 -27.50
N THR A 544 -1.10 -1.70 -28.46
CA THR A 544 0.31 -1.98 -28.23
C THR A 544 1.21 -0.83 -28.67
N ALA A 545 2.42 -0.76 -28.10
CA ALA A 545 3.39 0.25 -28.49
C ALA A 545 3.83 0.09 -29.97
N PRO A 546 3.87 1.18 -30.77
CA PRO A 546 4.22 1.11 -32.19
C PRO A 546 5.58 0.48 -32.46
N ALA A 547 5.74 -0.15 -33.64
CA ALA A 547 7.01 -0.79 -33.96
C ALA A 547 8.20 0.18 -34.06
N GLY A 548 7.94 1.41 -34.51
CA GLY A 548 8.95 2.47 -34.66
C GLY A 548 9.17 3.34 -33.42
N ALA A 549 8.60 3.00 -32.26
CA ALA A 549 8.78 3.80 -31.05
C ALA A 549 10.26 3.88 -30.62
N SER A 550 10.72 5.08 -30.25
CA SER A 550 12.11 5.32 -29.85
C SER A 550 12.50 4.49 -28.62
N LEU A 551 13.70 3.91 -28.63
CA LEU A 551 14.27 3.18 -27.49
C LEU A 551 14.99 4.11 -26.49
N ALA A 552 15.15 5.40 -26.83
CA ALA A 552 15.88 6.37 -26.00
C ALA A 552 15.08 6.85 -24.78
N ASP A 553 13.75 6.83 -24.84
CA ASP A 553 12.86 7.21 -23.73
C ASP A 553 11.77 6.15 -23.52
N PRO A 554 12.12 5.01 -22.92
CA PRO A 554 11.18 3.92 -22.70
C PRO A 554 10.10 4.25 -21.67
N VAL A 555 10.35 5.21 -20.78
CA VAL A 555 9.36 5.60 -19.76
C VAL A 555 8.19 6.35 -20.39
N SER A 556 8.42 7.21 -21.39
CA SER A 556 7.33 7.86 -22.14
C SER A 556 6.43 6.85 -22.87
N VAL A 557 7.03 5.77 -23.41
CA VAL A 557 6.28 4.68 -24.04
C VAL A 557 5.44 3.93 -22.98
N LEU A 558 6.03 3.62 -21.83
CA LEU A 558 5.33 3.03 -20.69
C LEU A 558 4.22 3.94 -20.15
N ASP A 559 4.38 5.27 -20.16
CA ASP A 559 3.35 6.22 -19.76
C ASP A 559 2.12 6.18 -20.67
N THR A 560 2.34 5.87 -21.94
CA THR A 560 1.28 5.88 -22.96
C THR A 560 0.58 4.54 -23.06
N HIS A 561 1.35 3.44 -23.08
CA HIS A 561 0.87 2.09 -23.39
C HIS A 561 0.88 1.13 -22.19
N LEU A 562 1.48 1.54 -21.06
CA LEU A 562 1.65 0.73 -19.84
C LEU A 562 2.48 -0.55 -20.09
N PRO A 563 2.93 -1.27 -19.05
CA PRO A 563 3.72 -2.49 -19.24
C PRO A 563 3.02 -3.54 -20.11
N ALA A 564 1.71 -3.78 -19.88
CA ALA A 564 0.93 -4.78 -20.61
C ALA A 564 0.85 -4.52 -22.13
N GLY A 565 0.81 -3.25 -22.56
CA GLY A 565 0.81 -2.87 -23.99
C GLY A 565 2.22 -2.72 -24.58
N SER A 566 3.26 -2.83 -23.74
CA SER A 566 4.65 -2.55 -24.14
C SER A 566 5.51 -3.81 -24.25
N ILE A 567 4.95 -5.02 -24.17
CA ILE A 567 5.72 -6.28 -24.13
C ILE A 567 6.69 -6.42 -25.32
N ASN A 568 6.22 -6.23 -26.56
CA ASN A 568 7.09 -6.29 -27.75
C ASN A 568 8.13 -5.15 -27.75
N TYR A 569 7.74 -3.94 -27.33
CA TYR A 569 8.63 -2.80 -27.23
C TYR A 569 9.77 -3.06 -26.23
N LEU A 570 9.44 -3.57 -25.05
CA LEU A 570 10.41 -3.93 -24.01
C LEU A 570 11.31 -5.10 -24.47
N GLY A 571 10.79 -6.07 -25.22
CA GLY A 571 11.62 -7.09 -25.88
C GLY A 571 12.69 -6.49 -26.80
N ARG A 572 12.34 -5.47 -27.59
CA ARG A 572 13.32 -4.75 -28.44
C ARG A 572 14.30 -3.92 -27.62
N TRP A 573 13.82 -3.25 -26.59
CA TRP A 573 14.66 -2.47 -25.68
C TRP A 573 15.68 -3.36 -24.97
N ALA A 574 15.26 -4.52 -24.46
CA ALA A 574 16.13 -5.48 -23.80
C ALA A 574 17.21 -6.01 -24.77
N ARG A 575 16.83 -6.33 -26.01
CA ARG A 575 17.78 -6.73 -27.05
C ARG A 575 18.84 -5.68 -27.33
N ASP A 576 18.46 -4.40 -27.42
CA ASP A 576 19.38 -3.29 -27.62
C ASP A 576 20.29 -3.08 -26.40
N ARG A 577 19.73 -3.22 -25.19
CA ARG A 577 20.42 -2.95 -23.93
C ARG A 577 21.44 -4.02 -23.54
N VAL A 578 21.08 -5.31 -23.63
CA VAL A 578 21.88 -6.43 -23.11
C VAL A 578 22.25 -7.49 -24.16
N GLY A 579 21.80 -7.35 -25.41
CA GLY A 579 22.04 -8.34 -26.46
C GLY A 579 21.28 -9.66 -26.24
N GLY A 580 21.60 -10.68 -27.04
CA GLY A 580 20.99 -12.01 -26.97
C GLY A 580 19.85 -12.24 -27.98
N GLU A 581 19.37 -13.48 -28.04
CA GLU A 581 18.24 -13.88 -28.89
C GLU A 581 16.92 -13.59 -28.16
N TRP A 582 16.24 -12.52 -28.58
CA TRP A 582 14.92 -12.14 -28.09
C TRP A 582 13.89 -12.42 -29.16
N THR A 583 12.82 -13.15 -28.81
CA THR A 583 11.72 -13.35 -29.72
C THR A 583 10.85 -12.10 -29.73
N ILE A 584 10.94 -11.34 -30.83
CA ILE A 584 10.19 -10.11 -31.05
C ILE A 584 9.13 -10.31 -32.13
N GLY A 585 8.08 -9.49 -32.11
CA GLY A 585 6.96 -9.58 -33.04
C GLY A 585 5.64 -9.16 -32.38
N PRO A 586 4.54 -9.07 -33.16
CA PRO A 586 3.24 -8.71 -32.62
C PRO A 586 2.86 -9.60 -31.43
N VAL A 587 2.49 -8.97 -30.33
CA VAL A 587 2.01 -9.64 -29.13
C VAL A 587 0.82 -8.82 -28.62
N ALA A 588 -0.24 -9.50 -28.20
CA ALA A 588 -1.41 -8.81 -27.70
C ALA A 588 -1.08 -8.00 -26.42
N ASN A 589 -1.74 -6.87 -26.24
CA ASN A 589 -1.80 -6.23 -24.93
C ASN A 589 -2.49 -7.20 -23.96
N ALA A 590 -1.78 -7.61 -22.90
CA ALA A 590 -2.25 -8.63 -21.97
C ALA A 590 -3.64 -8.31 -21.40
N ALA A 591 -3.87 -7.05 -21.01
CA ALA A 591 -5.14 -6.62 -20.42
C ALA A 591 -6.30 -6.58 -21.44
N ALA A 592 -6.01 -6.12 -22.67
CA ALA A 592 -7.00 -6.11 -23.75
C ALA A 592 -7.39 -7.54 -24.18
N TRP A 593 -6.40 -8.44 -24.29
CA TRP A 593 -6.60 -9.85 -24.58
C TRP A 593 -7.42 -10.52 -23.48
N THR A 594 -7.05 -10.34 -22.20
CA THR A 594 -7.77 -10.91 -21.06
C THR A 594 -9.23 -10.50 -21.06
N THR A 595 -9.51 -9.21 -21.30
CA THR A 595 -10.88 -8.70 -21.38
C THR A 595 -11.68 -9.42 -22.49
N ALA A 596 -11.12 -9.51 -23.70
CA ALA A 596 -11.79 -10.16 -24.81
C ALA A 596 -11.97 -11.67 -24.61
N ALA A 597 -10.99 -12.34 -24.01
CA ALA A 597 -11.07 -13.76 -23.67
C ALA A 597 -12.13 -14.03 -22.58
N ARG A 598 -12.27 -13.15 -21.57
CA ARG A 598 -13.36 -13.23 -20.58
C ARG A 598 -14.73 -13.04 -21.23
N VAL A 599 -14.89 -12.05 -22.12
CA VAL A 599 -16.12 -11.86 -22.90
C VAL A 599 -16.44 -13.11 -23.73
N TYR A 600 -15.42 -13.68 -24.38
CA TYR A 600 -15.55 -14.91 -25.14
C TYR A 600 -16.09 -16.04 -24.26
N ASN A 601 -15.50 -16.26 -23.09
CA ASN A 601 -15.92 -17.31 -22.16
C ASN A 601 -17.36 -17.09 -21.65
N ILE A 602 -17.74 -15.85 -21.32
CA ILE A 602 -19.12 -15.51 -20.92
C ILE A 602 -20.11 -15.89 -22.03
N LEU A 603 -19.87 -15.42 -23.27
CA LEU A 603 -20.76 -15.69 -24.39
C LEU A 603 -20.94 -17.20 -24.65
N GLN A 604 -19.87 -17.99 -24.48
CA GLN A 604 -19.89 -19.44 -24.64
C GLN A 604 -20.70 -20.11 -23.51
N LEU A 605 -20.49 -19.70 -22.25
CA LEU A 605 -21.14 -20.30 -21.08
C LEU A 605 -22.63 -19.92 -20.94
N GLU A 606 -23.02 -18.71 -21.35
CA GLU A 606 -24.42 -18.27 -21.34
C GLU A 606 -25.25 -18.90 -22.47
N ASN A 607 -24.60 -19.28 -23.57
CA ASN A 607 -25.27 -19.77 -24.77
C ASN A 607 -24.70 -21.12 -25.25
N PRO A 608 -24.66 -22.16 -24.40
CA PRO A 608 -23.98 -23.42 -24.69
C PRO A 608 -24.53 -24.11 -25.96
N GLN A 609 -25.80 -23.93 -26.28
CA GLN A 609 -26.45 -24.47 -27.48
C GLN A 609 -25.92 -23.86 -28.79
N PHE A 610 -25.45 -22.61 -28.75
CA PHE A 610 -24.85 -21.92 -29.88
C PHE A 610 -23.33 -22.09 -29.87
N ALA A 611 -22.73 -22.05 -28.68
CA ALA A 611 -21.33 -22.37 -28.44
C ALA A 611 -20.92 -23.68 -29.08
N GLY A 612 -21.68 -24.76 -28.86
CA GLY A 612 -21.39 -26.08 -29.43
C GLY A 612 -21.37 -26.16 -30.96
N GLN A 613 -21.92 -25.15 -31.67
CA GLN A 613 -21.88 -25.04 -33.14
C GLN A 613 -20.66 -24.27 -33.65
N VAL A 614 -19.95 -23.55 -32.77
CA VAL A 614 -18.70 -22.86 -33.07
C VAL A 614 -17.60 -23.91 -33.24
N ALA A 615 -16.60 -23.65 -34.10
CA ALA A 615 -15.47 -24.56 -34.22
C ALA A 615 -14.61 -24.56 -32.94
N ALA A 616 -14.41 -25.71 -32.31
CA ALA A 616 -13.60 -25.85 -31.08
C ALA A 616 -12.19 -25.25 -31.20
N GLY A 617 -11.60 -25.28 -32.41
CA GLY A 617 -10.30 -24.67 -32.69
C GLY A 617 -10.22 -23.14 -32.46
N ARG A 618 -11.37 -22.46 -32.33
CA ARG A 618 -11.40 -21.02 -32.02
C ARG A 618 -11.03 -20.75 -30.56
N GLY A 619 -11.51 -21.57 -29.62
CA GLY A 619 -11.07 -21.49 -28.21
C GLY A 619 -9.57 -21.74 -28.06
N GLU A 620 -9.02 -22.67 -28.85
CA GLU A 620 -7.57 -22.92 -28.88
C GLU A 620 -6.78 -21.74 -29.47
N ALA A 621 -7.28 -21.07 -30.51
CA ALA A 621 -6.63 -19.89 -31.06
C ALA A 621 -6.66 -18.69 -30.09
N VAL A 622 -7.76 -18.48 -29.35
CA VAL A 622 -7.83 -17.48 -28.26
C VAL A 622 -6.80 -17.81 -27.18
N THR A 623 -6.71 -19.08 -26.80
CA THR A 623 -5.73 -19.57 -25.83
C THR A 623 -4.30 -19.36 -26.31
N GLN A 624 -4.01 -19.63 -27.58
CA GLN A 624 -2.67 -19.48 -28.15
C GLN A 624 -2.20 -18.02 -28.16
N ALA A 625 -3.10 -17.05 -28.38
CA ALA A 625 -2.78 -15.64 -28.24
C ALA A 625 -2.33 -15.30 -26.81
N GLY A 626 -3.01 -15.84 -25.78
CA GLY A 626 -2.60 -15.69 -24.38
C GLY A 626 -1.29 -16.41 -24.06
N ARG A 627 -1.06 -17.63 -24.59
CA ARG A 627 0.22 -18.34 -24.43
C ARG A 627 1.37 -17.52 -25.01
N THR A 628 1.17 -16.89 -26.16
CA THR A 628 2.16 -16.01 -26.78
C THR A 628 2.53 -14.84 -25.86
N VAL A 629 1.55 -14.23 -25.18
CA VAL A 629 1.81 -13.19 -24.15
C VAL A 629 2.71 -13.76 -23.04
N ASN A 630 2.33 -14.90 -22.44
CA ASN A 630 3.11 -15.53 -21.37
C ASN A 630 4.52 -15.96 -21.82
N GLU A 631 4.67 -16.50 -23.03
CA GLU A 631 5.97 -16.87 -23.61
C GLU A 631 6.87 -15.64 -23.83
N ARG A 632 6.30 -14.50 -24.23
CA ARG A 632 7.06 -13.26 -24.42
C ARG A 632 7.54 -12.68 -23.11
N VAL A 633 6.69 -12.63 -22.07
CA VAL A 633 7.10 -12.08 -20.78
C VAL A 633 8.06 -13.01 -20.02
N ARG A 634 7.95 -14.34 -20.16
CA ARG A 634 8.89 -15.32 -19.57
C ARG A 634 10.34 -15.13 -20.04
N GLN A 635 10.56 -14.58 -21.23
CA GLN A 635 11.91 -14.26 -21.70
C GLN A 635 12.59 -13.22 -20.81
N PHE A 636 11.84 -12.31 -20.19
CA PHE A 636 12.41 -11.29 -19.31
C PHE A 636 13.00 -11.87 -18.02
N SER A 637 12.49 -12.99 -17.51
CA SER A 637 12.94 -13.63 -16.25
C SER A 637 13.70 -14.93 -16.47
N GLN A 638 13.96 -15.31 -17.72
CA GLN A 638 14.68 -16.55 -18.03
C GLN A 638 16.07 -16.52 -17.38
N PRO A 639 16.38 -17.46 -16.45
CA PRO A 639 17.62 -17.43 -15.69
C PRO A 639 18.82 -17.83 -16.56
N THR A 640 20.02 -17.50 -16.07
CA THR A 640 21.26 -18.04 -16.64
C THR A 640 21.36 -19.55 -16.45
N ALA A 641 22.29 -20.20 -17.16
CA ALA A 641 22.50 -21.66 -17.07
C ALA A 641 22.76 -22.14 -15.62
N ASP A 642 23.42 -21.30 -14.81
CA ASP A 642 23.75 -21.54 -13.40
C ASP A 642 22.57 -21.30 -12.44
N GLY A 643 21.41 -20.88 -12.94
CA GLY A 643 20.23 -20.55 -12.12
C GLY A 643 20.28 -19.17 -11.45
N ARG A 644 21.23 -18.31 -11.82
CA ARG A 644 21.28 -16.90 -11.36
C ARG A 644 20.42 -15.99 -12.23
N THR A 645 20.10 -14.82 -11.67
CA THR A 645 19.41 -13.72 -12.35
C THR A 645 20.09 -13.38 -13.67
N ASN A 646 19.28 -13.04 -14.67
CA ASN A 646 19.76 -12.82 -16.02
C ASN A 646 20.44 -11.46 -16.23
N PRO A 647 21.12 -11.26 -17.38
CA PRO A 647 21.81 -10.02 -17.68
C PRO A 647 20.89 -8.79 -17.71
N LEU A 648 19.61 -8.95 -18.10
CA LEU A 648 18.65 -7.85 -18.13
C LEU A 648 18.42 -7.26 -16.74
N PHE A 649 18.02 -8.08 -15.76
CA PHE A 649 17.79 -7.59 -14.39
C PHE A 649 19.08 -7.15 -13.70
N THR A 650 20.21 -7.79 -14.03
CA THR A 650 21.53 -7.35 -13.57
C THR A 650 21.84 -5.93 -14.06
N ALA A 651 21.57 -5.65 -15.35
CA ALA A 651 21.75 -4.33 -15.95
C ALA A 651 20.77 -3.29 -15.38
N LEU A 652 19.48 -3.63 -15.23
CA LEU A 652 18.48 -2.71 -14.66
C LEU A 652 18.83 -2.30 -13.22
N MET A 653 19.28 -3.24 -12.39
CA MET A 653 19.76 -2.92 -11.04
C MET A 653 21.03 -2.05 -11.06
N ALA A 654 21.94 -2.28 -12.02
CA ALA A 654 23.12 -1.44 -12.20
C ALA A 654 22.77 -0.02 -12.69
N ASP A 655 21.78 0.11 -13.57
CA ASP A 655 21.27 1.40 -14.06
C ASP A 655 20.66 2.21 -12.91
N TYR A 656 19.88 1.57 -12.04
CA TYR A 656 19.37 2.21 -10.83
C TYR A 656 20.49 2.68 -9.89
N ARG A 657 21.49 1.83 -9.60
CA ARG A 657 22.66 2.23 -8.78
C ARG A 657 23.44 3.38 -9.39
N THR A 658 23.61 3.37 -10.71
CA THR A 658 24.31 4.42 -11.47
C THR A 658 23.54 5.74 -11.41
N ALA A 659 22.21 5.70 -11.56
CA ALA A 659 21.36 6.88 -11.43
C ALA A 659 21.43 7.46 -10.02
N VAL A 660 21.40 6.63 -8.97
CA VAL A 660 21.54 7.06 -7.57
C VAL A 660 22.92 7.69 -7.34
N ALA A 661 24.00 7.12 -7.88
CA ALA A 661 25.33 7.72 -7.80
C ALA A 661 25.39 9.09 -8.50
N GLY A 662 24.76 9.20 -9.67
CA GLY A 662 24.64 10.48 -10.40
C GLY A 662 23.84 11.53 -9.62
N TRP A 663 22.80 11.13 -8.90
CA TRP A 663 22.05 12.01 -8.00
C TRP A 663 22.91 12.43 -6.80
N ASN A 664 23.65 11.51 -6.17
CA ASN A 664 24.56 11.81 -5.05
C ASN A 664 25.66 12.81 -5.43
N ALA A 665 26.27 12.65 -6.60
CA ALA A 665 27.26 13.61 -7.10
C ALA A 665 26.63 15.02 -7.24
N GLN A 666 25.37 15.09 -7.66
CA GLN A 666 24.65 16.36 -7.76
C GLN A 666 24.22 16.94 -6.40
N VAL A 667 23.93 16.11 -5.40
CA VAL A 667 23.76 16.54 -4.01
C VAL A 667 25.00 17.29 -3.51
N GLU A 668 26.18 16.75 -3.80
CA GLU A 668 27.45 17.39 -3.42
C GLU A 668 27.69 18.69 -4.20
N ASN A 669 27.24 18.78 -5.46
CA ASN A 669 27.25 20.03 -6.22
C ASN A 669 26.33 21.10 -5.59
N VAL A 670 25.13 20.71 -5.14
CA VAL A 670 24.21 21.59 -4.39
C VAL A 670 24.86 22.05 -3.10
N ARG A 671 25.52 21.15 -2.36
CA ARG A 671 26.27 21.50 -1.14
C ARG A 671 27.31 22.58 -1.45
N ARG A 672 28.14 22.39 -2.47
CA ARG A 672 29.17 23.39 -2.86
C ARG A 672 28.56 24.73 -3.24
N ALA A 673 27.42 24.75 -3.93
CA ALA A 673 26.72 25.99 -4.28
C ALA A 673 26.17 26.74 -3.07
N VAL A 674 25.64 26.02 -2.07
CA VAL A 674 25.03 26.60 -0.86
C VAL A 674 26.05 27.07 0.18
N VAL A 675 27.24 26.47 0.19
CA VAL A 675 28.38 26.85 1.05
C VAL A 675 28.95 28.22 0.68
N TRP A 676 28.63 28.76 -0.50
CA TRP A 676 29.09 30.07 -0.95
C TRP A 676 28.73 31.20 0.02
N ASN A 677 29.73 32.02 0.39
CA ASN A 677 29.62 33.11 1.35
C ASN A 677 29.79 34.51 0.72
N GLY A 678 29.77 34.63 -0.62
CA GLY A 678 30.02 35.90 -1.30
C GLY A 678 31.46 36.11 -1.80
N SER A 679 32.38 35.16 -1.57
CA SER A 679 33.74 35.16 -2.10
C SER A 679 33.86 34.36 -3.40
N ASP A 680 34.77 34.74 -4.31
CA ASP A 680 35.12 33.96 -5.50
C ASP A 680 35.76 32.60 -5.15
N THR A 681 36.28 32.45 -3.92
CA THR A 681 36.79 31.19 -3.39
C THR A 681 35.75 30.46 -2.55
N LEU A 682 35.51 29.18 -2.85
CA LEU A 682 34.57 28.34 -2.09
C LEU A 682 35.02 28.19 -0.63
N PRO A 683 34.14 28.50 0.34
CA PRO A 683 34.50 28.37 1.76
C PRO A 683 34.81 26.92 2.14
N VAL A 684 36.00 26.70 2.70
CA VAL A 684 36.44 25.39 3.19
C VAL A 684 35.94 25.18 4.63
N HIS A 685 34.71 24.70 4.80
CA HIS A 685 34.18 24.25 6.09
C HIS A 685 33.19 23.10 5.91
N ASP A 686 32.94 22.34 6.99
CA ASP A 686 31.91 21.32 7.06
C ASP A 686 30.62 21.90 7.65
N MET A 687 29.54 21.87 6.85
CA MET A 687 28.23 22.40 7.26
C MET A 687 27.59 21.58 8.37
N TRP A 688 27.90 20.28 8.48
CA TRP A 688 27.39 19.38 9.52
C TRP A 688 28.43 19.09 10.61
N GLY A 689 29.58 19.76 10.54
CA GLY A 689 30.65 19.64 11.52
C GLY A 689 30.40 20.46 12.79
N SER A 690 31.31 20.31 13.76
CA SER A 690 31.27 21.08 15.01
C SER A 690 31.48 22.59 14.74
N PRO A 691 30.88 23.50 15.53
CA PRO A 691 31.24 24.92 15.54
C PRO A 691 32.72 25.17 15.89
N ASP A 692 33.38 24.20 16.54
CA ASP A 692 34.81 24.25 16.90
C ASP A 692 35.72 23.58 15.86
N GLN A 693 35.20 23.26 14.66
CA GLN A 693 35.98 22.63 13.58
C GLN A 693 37.23 23.43 13.22
N GLU A 694 38.31 22.70 12.92
CA GLU A 694 39.57 23.32 12.54
C GLU A 694 39.53 23.79 11.08
N LEU A 695 39.97 25.02 10.84
CA LEU A 695 40.13 25.59 9.50
C LEU A 695 41.60 25.60 9.07
N PRO A 696 41.89 25.42 7.77
CA PRO A 696 43.22 25.70 7.22
C PRO A 696 43.68 27.11 7.58
N ALA A 697 44.99 27.30 7.80
CA ALA A 697 45.53 28.58 8.26
C ALA A 697 45.17 29.77 7.35
N ALA A 698 45.08 29.56 6.03
CA ALA A 698 44.69 30.58 5.06
C ALA A 698 43.23 31.06 5.20
N ASN A 699 42.38 30.31 5.90
CA ASN A 699 40.97 30.61 6.11
C ASN A 699 40.67 31.09 7.53
N ARG A 700 41.69 31.25 8.38
CA ARG A 700 41.55 31.83 9.72
C ARG A 700 41.54 33.35 9.64
N ILE A 701 41.22 33.99 10.76
CA ILE A 701 41.20 35.45 10.86
C ILE A 701 42.63 35.97 10.60
N PRO A 702 42.82 36.92 9.66
CA PRO A 702 44.14 37.48 9.38
C PRO A 702 44.78 38.11 10.62
N GLU A 703 46.06 37.88 10.81
CA GLU A 703 46.82 38.49 11.91
C GLU A 703 46.94 40.01 11.77
N ALA A 704 47.00 40.68 12.91
CA ALA A 704 47.43 42.08 12.96
C ALA A 704 48.91 42.10 13.34
N GLU A 705 49.80 42.45 12.40
CA GLU A 705 51.24 42.55 12.69
C GLU A 705 51.57 43.73 13.63
N SER A 706 50.70 44.73 13.66
CA SER A 706 50.82 45.90 14.53
C SER A 706 49.48 46.32 15.15
N ILE A 707 49.53 46.86 16.36
CA ILE A 707 48.40 47.38 17.14
C ILE A 707 48.51 48.91 17.29
N GLY A 708 47.40 49.60 17.07
CA GLY A 708 47.24 51.03 17.35
C GLY A 708 46.53 51.29 18.68
N GLY A 709 46.27 52.56 18.97
CA GLY A 709 45.47 52.97 20.12
C GLY A 709 44.03 52.46 20.06
N CYS A 710 43.41 52.12 21.19
CA CYS A 710 41.99 51.74 21.22
C CYS A 710 41.04 52.93 20.98
N GLY A 711 41.57 54.17 21.10
CA GLY A 711 40.94 55.47 20.84
C GLY A 711 41.83 56.40 20.01
N ALA A 712 42.19 57.60 20.51
CA ALA A 712 42.96 58.65 19.83
C ALA A 712 44.15 58.15 18.98
N SER A 713 44.59 58.95 18.00
CA SER A 713 45.72 58.62 17.10
C SER A 713 47.03 58.35 17.86
N ARG A 714 47.24 57.09 18.28
CA ARG A 714 48.47 56.60 18.91
C ARG A 714 49.34 55.87 17.87
N VAL A 715 50.65 55.89 18.09
CA VAL A 715 51.65 55.27 17.19
C VAL A 715 51.50 53.75 17.18
N SER A 716 51.54 53.13 16.00
CA SER A 716 51.43 51.67 15.87
C SER A 716 52.63 50.92 16.46
N ARG A 717 52.38 49.75 17.06
CA ARG A 717 53.38 48.92 17.75
C ARG A 717 53.27 47.44 17.37
N PRO A 718 54.36 46.65 17.35
CA PRO A 718 54.27 45.22 17.10
C PRO A 718 53.38 44.48 18.10
N THR A 719 52.49 43.62 17.60
CA THR A 719 51.53 42.85 18.41
C THR A 719 52.23 41.78 19.26
N PRO A 720 52.00 41.74 20.59
CA PRO A 720 52.48 40.65 21.43
C PRO A 720 51.88 39.30 21.02
N SER A 721 52.67 38.23 21.03
CA SER A 721 52.26 36.90 20.58
C SER A 721 51.05 36.32 21.34
N THR A 722 50.84 36.73 22.58
CA THR A 722 49.78 36.24 23.48
C THR A 722 48.39 36.80 23.15
N VAL A 723 48.29 37.92 22.44
CA VAL A 723 47.02 38.56 22.00
C VAL A 723 46.78 38.47 20.49
N ARG A 724 47.51 37.57 19.82
CA ARG A 724 47.33 37.28 18.39
C ARG A 724 45.98 36.63 18.11
N ARG A 725 45.47 36.85 16.91
CA ARG A 725 44.15 36.35 16.51
C ARG A 725 44.14 34.84 16.33
N SER A 726 45.29 34.22 16.04
CA SER A 726 45.50 32.77 16.00
C SER A 726 45.23 32.07 17.34
N ASN A 727 45.25 32.80 18.44
CA ASN A 727 45.01 32.24 19.78
C ASN A 727 43.51 32.20 20.11
N LEU A 728 42.65 32.75 19.25
CA LEU A 728 41.21 32.70 19.44
C LEU A 728 40.68 31.28 19.18
N PRO A 729 39.64 30.84 19.91
CA PRO A 729 38.97 29.57 19.63
C PRO A 729 38.49 29.47 18.17
N ASN A 730 38.47 28.23 17.64
CA ASN A 730 38.06 27.94 16.27
C ASN A 730 36.67 28.51 15.90
N ALA A 731 35.74 28.61 16.86
CA ALA A 731 34.44 29.22 16.62
C ALA A 731 34.51 30.68 16.10
N PHE A 732 35.49 31.47 16.54
CA PHE A 732 35.71 32.82 16.01
C PHE A 732 36.20 32.78 14.55
N HIS A 733 37.11 31.87 14.25
CA HIS A 733 37.62 31.68 12.89
C HIS A 733 36.52 31.20 11.95
N LEU A 734 35.69 30.24 12.36
CA LEU A 734 34.55 29.76 11.59
C LEU A 734 33.52 30.88 11.37
N ALA A 735 33.15 31.62 12.41
CA ALA A 735 32.21 32.72 12.28
C ALA A 735 32.71 33.80 11.30
N HIS A 736 34.00 34.14 11.35
CA HIS A 736 34.61 35.09 10.41
C HIS A 736 34.59 34.58 8.96
N HIS A 737 34.94 33.31 8.76
CA HIS A 737 35.11 32.72 7.43
C HIS A 737 33.80 32.37 6.75
N ALA A 738 32.81 31.83 7.46
CA ALA A 738 31.63 31.22 6.85
C ALA A 738 30.35 32.10 6.89
N MET A 739 30.30 33.13 7.74
CA MET A 739 29.16 34.06 7.74
C MET A 739 29.15 34.95 6.48
N PRO A 740 27.96 35.29 5.95
CA PRO A 740 27.86 36.26 4.86
C PRO A 740 28.37 37.64 5.29
N PRO A 741 28.82 38.52 4.37
CA PRO A 741 29.52 39.76 4.70
C PRO A 741 28.76 40.70 5.65
N GLY A 742 27.42 40.75 5.55
CA GLY A 742 26.57 41.56 6.43
C GLY A 742 26.45 41.02 7.87
N HIS A 743 26.87 39.77 8.12
CA HIS A 743 26.80 39.11 9.42
C HIS A 743 28.18 38.75 10.00
N ALA A 744 29.24 38.82 9.18
CA ALA A 744 30.58 38.44 9.58
C ALA A 744 31.12 39.34 10.72
N PRO A 745 31.72 38.76 11.78
CA PRO A 745 32.31 39.54 12.86
C PRO A 745 33.53 40.33 12.39
N ALA A 746 33.65 41.55 12.91
CA ALA A 746 34.84 42.37 12.77
C ALA A 746 35.76 42.21 13.99
N PHE A 747 37.06 42.25 13.77
CA PHE A 747 38.08 42.10 14.82
C PHE A 747 39.00 43.30 14.88
N SER A 748 39.35 43.73 16.09
CA SER A 748 40.29 44.82 16.34
C SER A 748 41.22 44.44 17.49
N THR A 749 42.52 44.65 17.32
CA THR A 749 43.50 44.49 18.39
C THR A 749 44.15 45.85 18.61
N CYS A 750 44.14 46.34 19.84
CA CYS A 750 44.56 47.70 20.16
C CYS A 750 45.13 47.78 21.58
N TYR A 751 45.68 48.95 21.94
CA TYR A 751 46.13 49.23 23.29
C TYR A 751 45.68 50.60 23.80
N ASP A 752 45.55 50.72 25.12
CA ASP A 752 45.50 51.99 25.83
C ASP A 752 46.71 52.10 26.76
N ALA A 753 47.17 53.33 26.97
CA ALA A 753 48.24 53.61 27.90
C ALA A 753 47.97 54.93 28.61
N ASN A 754 47.99 54.90 29.94
CA ASN A 754 47.77 56.07 30.80
C ASN A 754 48.76 56.02 31.95
N PHE A 755 49.15 57.20 32.44
CA PHE A 755 49.82 57.27 33.73
C PHE A 755 48.82 57.01 34.87
N VAL A 756 49.23 56.17 35.83
CA VAL A 756 48.50 55.84 37.06
C VAL A 756 49.44 56.01 38.25
N ASN A 757 48.90 55.93 39.48
CA ASN A 757 49.69 56.15 40.70
C ASN A 757 50.47 57.49 40.64
N ILE A 758 49.80 58.53 40.16
CA ILE A 758 50.43 59.83 39.95
C ILE A 758 50.59 60.52 41.30
N GLU A 759 51.83 60.87 41.63
CA GLU A 759 52.19 61.61 42.84
C GLU A 759 52.92 62.89 42.44
N GLU A 760 52.50 64.02 43.00
CA GLU A 760 53.20 65.29 42.88
C GLU A 760 54.02 65.52 44.15
N HIS A 761 55.31 65.75 43.96
CA HIS A 761 56.23 66.08 45.03
C HIS A 761 56.71 67.52 44.85
N GLU A 762 56.33 68.38 45.78
CA GLU A 762 56.85 69.74 45.86
C GLU A 762 58.17 69.74 46.66
N GLY A 763 59.28 69.93 45.95
CA GLY A 763 60.60 70.09 46.55
C GLY A 763 61.05 71.56 46.56
N PRO A 764 62.11 71.89 47.33
CA PRO A 764 62.63 73.27 47.43
C PRO A 764 63.27 73.81 46.13
N ARG A 765 63.39 72.97 45.09
CA ARG A 765 63.99 73.34 43.79
C ARG A 765 63.14 72.91 42.59
N PHE A 766 62.43 71.79 42.68
CA PHE A 766 61.61 71.27 41.60
C PHE A 766 60.26 70.79 42.12
N VAL A 767 59.22 70.95 41.32
CA VAL A 767 57.98 70.18 41.42
C VAL A 767 58.12 69.02 40.46
N THR A 768 58.08 67.79 40.97
CA THR A 768 58.14 66.58 40.16
C THR A 768 56.85 65.80 40.25
N THR A 769 56.33 65.40 39.11
CA THR A 769 55.22 64.45 39.01
C THR A 769 55.81 63.09 38.67
N THR A 770 55.66 62.12 39.56
CA THR A 770 56.03 60.72 39.33
C THR A 770 54.79 59.88 39.05
N GLY A 771 54.96 58.76 38.37
CA GLY A 771 53.87 57.81 38.17
C GLY A 771 54.31 56.53 37.48
N ASP A 772 53.35 55.64 37.30
CA ASP A 772 53.51 54.37 36.62
C ASP A 772 52.78 54.39 35.28
N LEU A 773 53.35 53.74 34.27
CA LEU A 773 52.69 53.54 32.99
C LEU A 773 51.84 52.28 33.04
N GLN A 774 50.51 52.45 33.07
CA GLN A 774 49.56 51.35 32.90
C GLN A 774 49.26 51.16 31.41
N ILE A 775 49.58 49.99 30.88
CA ILE A 775 49.27 49.58 29.51
C ILE A 775 48.19 48.52 29.55
N THR A 776 47.13 48.71 28.77
CA THR A 776 46.04 47.75 28.62
C THR A 776 45.95 47.31 27.17
N LEU A 777 46.17 46.02 26.91
CA LEU A 777 45.99 45.40 25.60
C LEU A 777 44.59 44.82 25.48
N ARG A 778 43.91 45.11 24.38
CA ARG A 778 42.54 44.64 24.13
C ARG A 778 42.46 43.99 22.74
N SER A 779 42.01 42.74 22.71
CA SER A 779 41.48 42.11 21.50
C SER A 779 39.96 42.17 21.56
N ARG A 780 39.33 42.77 20.55
CA ARG A 780 37.90 43.09 20.53
C ARG A 780 37.23 42.46 19.32
N VAL A 781 35.99 42.02 19.51
CA VAL A 781 35.09 41.54 18.45
C VAL A 781 33.88 42.45 18.37
N ARG A 782 33.38 42.69 17.15
CA ARG A 782 32.10 43.35 16.92
C ARG A 782 31.24 42.46 16.03
N TRP A 783 30.14 41.99 16.60
CA TRP A 783 29.10 41.25 15.87
C TRP A 783 28.23 42.22 15.07
N ALA A 784 27.60 41.74 14.00
CA ALA A 784 26.73 42.58 13.16
C ALA A 784 25.62 43.25 13.98
N GLY A 785 25.48 44.57 13.83
CA GLY A 785 24.50 45.39 14.57
C GLY A 785 24.78 45.61 16.06
N GLY A 786 25.92 45.12 16.58
CA GLY A 786 26.30 45.27 17.99
C GLY A 786 27.52 46.18 18.21
N ASP A 787 27.81 46.42 19.49
CA ASP A 787 28.98 47.17 19.94
C ASP A 787 30.26 46.30 20.01
N TRP A 788 31.42 46.96 20.15
CA TRP A 788 32.69 46.29 20.39
C TRP A 788 32.72 45.63 21.77
N GLN A 789 33.07 44.35 21.81
CA GLN A 789 33.18 43.54 23.02
C GLN A 789 34.63 43.05 23.19
N GLU A 790 35.13 43.02 24.42
CA GLU A 790 36.47 42.53 24.72
C GLU A 790 36.50 41.00 24.76
N VAL A 791 37.35 40.40 23.93
CA VAL A 791 37.56 38.94 23.85
C VAL A 791 38.79 38.52 24.63
N GLN A 792 39.83 39.35 24.61
CA GLN A 792 41.00 39.21 25.46
C GLN A 792 41.36 40.59 25.98
N ASN A 793 41.65 40.68 27.27
CA ASN A 793 42.09 41.92 27.91
C ASN A 793 43.21 41.59 28.90
N THR A 794 44.28 42.37 28.88
CA THR A 794 45.33 42.29 29.88
C THR A 794 45.90 43.68 30.17
N THR A 795 46.04 43.98 31.45
CA THR A 795 46.61 45.23 31.93
C THR A 795 47.89 44.94 32.70
N ARG A 796 48.95 45.71 32.43
CA ARG A 796 50.18 45.71 33.21
C ARG A 796 50.60 47.13 33.53
N THR A 797 51.06 47.33 34.76
CA THR A 797 51.57 48.60 35.26
C THR A 797 53.08 48.50 35.41
N PHE A 798 53.79 49.48 34.85
CA PHE A 798 55.25 49.53 34.85
C PHE A 798 55.73 50.82 35.52
N PRO A 799 56.67 50.76 36.48
CA PRO A 799 57.23 51.96 37.05
C PRO A 799 58.04 52.72 36.01
N VAL A 800 57.72 54.00 35.80
CA VAL A 800 58.46 54.88 34.85
C VAL A 800 59.23 55.99 35.55
N GLY A 801 58.90 56.33 36.80
CA GLY A 801 59.59 57.33 37.60
C GLY A 801 59.05 58.74 37.36
N THR A 802 59.93 59.73 37.21
CA THR A 802 59.55 61.14 36.99
C THR A 802 59.02 61.36 35.57
N ILE A 803 57.74 61.71 35.46
CA ILE A 803 57.03 61.97 34.20
C ILE A 803 57.10 63.46 33.83
N CYS A 804 56.97 64.33 34.84
CA CYS A 804 57.16 65.77 34.72
C CYS A 804 58.11 66.30 35.79
N SER A 805 58.91 67.31 35.45
CA SER A 805 59.76 68.03 36.41
C SER A 805 59.85 69.50 36.01
N TRP A 806 59.55 70.41 36.93
CA TRP A 806 59.55 71.86 36.74
C TRP A 806 60.37 72.56 37.82
N ASP A 807 61.27 73.49 37.45
CA ASP A 807 62.02 74.30 38.42
C ASP A 807 61.14 75.44 38.99
N VAL A 808 60.97 75.47 40.32
CA VAL A 808 60.13 76.47 41.01
C VAL A 808 60.89 77.74 41.41
N ARG A 809 62.20 77.82 41.16
CA ARG A 809 63.03 78.99 41.49
C ARG A 809 63.08 80.03 40.38
N SER A 810 62.55 79.71 39.20
CA SER A 810 62.52 80.58 38.04
C SER A 810 61.11 81.16 37.83
N PRO A 811 60.96 82.48 37.59
CA PRO A 811 59.67 83.07 37.22
C PRO A 811 59.17 82.64 35.83
N ILE A 812 60.00 81.93 35.04
CA ILE A 812 59.64 81.29 33.78
C ILE A 812 59.74 79.76 33.97
N PRO A 813 58.68 78.96 33.72
CA PRO A 813 58.72 77.51 33.91
C PRO A 813 59.82 76.88 33.04
N GLN A 814 60.85 76.29 33.66
CA GLN A 814 61.86 75.45 32.98
C GLN A 814 61.68 74.01 33.45
N GLY A 815 61.44 73.10 32.51
CA GLY A 815 61.10 71.72 32.86
C GLY A 815 60.82 70.85 31.64
N TYR A 816 60.44 69.60 31.90
CA TYR A 816 59.92 68.69 30.89
C TYR A 816 58.65 68.01 31.40
N CYS A 817 57.77 67.68 30.48
CA CYS A 817 56.68 66.73 30.68
C CYS A 817 56.70 65.77 29.49
N HIS A 818 56.66 64.48 29.79
CA HIS A 818 56.62 63.44 28.77
C HIS A 818 55.26 62.77 28.76
N ASP A 819 54.75 62.50 27.56
CA ASP A 819 53.53 61.73 27.38
C ASP A 819 53.83 60.23 27.42
N GLU A 820 52.77 59.41 27.38
CA GLU A 820 52.88 57.96 27.37
C GLU A 820 53.61 57.45 26.12
N ASN A 821 53.53 58.17 24.99
CA ASN A 821 54.15 57.76 23.73
C ASN A 821 55.68 57.77 23.80
N LYS A 822 56.29 58.69 24.55
CA LYS A 822 57.75 58.67 24.78
C LYS A 822 58.18 57.33 25.37
N TYR A 823 57.59 56.95 26.51
CA TYR A 823 57.97 55.74 27.23
C TYR A 823 57.64 54.46 26.44
N LEU A 824 56.50 54.45 25.75
CA LEU A 824 56.16 53.36 24.84
C LEU A 824 57.20 53.22 23.71
N THR A 825 57.67 54.32 23.12
CA THR A 825 58.66 54.24 22.02
C THR A 825 59.99 53.68 22.50
N GLU A 826 60.47 54.14 23.67
CA GLU A 826 61.78 53.75 24.20
C GLU A 826 61.80 52.30 24.72
N ARG A 827 60.70 51.82 25.31
CA ARG A 827 60.71 50.60 26.14
C ARG A 827 59.78 49.49 25.63
N TRP A 828 59.00 49.69 24.56
CA TRP A 828 58.07 48.67 24.05
C TRP A 828 58.76 47.35 23.69
N ALA A 829 59.75 47.39 22.81
CA ALA A 829 60.40 46.18 22.30
C ALA A 829 61.23 45.45 23.36
N GLY A 830 61.92 46.19 24.23
CA GLY A 830 62.86 45.64 25.21
C GLY A 830 62.25 45.27 26.56
N THR A 831 61.11 45.86 26.95
CA THR A 831 60.56 45.71 28.30
C THR A 831 59.08 45.36 28.29
N TYR A 832 58.23 46.16 27.63
CA TYR A 832 56.78 46.01 27.75
C TYR A 832 56.22 44.82 26.95
N LYS A 833 56.63 44.64 25.69
CA LYS A 833 56.19 43.52 24.86
C LYS A 833 56.61 42.16 25.45
N PRO A 834 57.88 41.92 25.83
CA PRO A 834 58.27 40.67 26.48
C PRO A 834 57.49 40.39 27.77
N ALA A 835 57.15 41.43 28.53
CA ALA A 835 56.31 41.28 29.71
C ALA A 835 54.93 40.74 29.31
N PHE A 836 54.22 41.33 28.35
CA PHE A 836 52.93 40.79 27.90
C PHE A 836 53.02 39.38 27.27
N GLU A 837 54.18 39.00 26.73
CA GLU A 837 54.42 37.66 26.19
C GLU A 837 54.74 36.61 27.27
N SER A 838 55.00 37.04 28.51
CA SER A 838 55.41 36.15 29.61
C SER A 838 54.27 35.30 30.19
N THR A 839 53.02 35.63 29.88
CA THR A 839 51.83 34.96 30.44
C THR A 839 50.72 34.94 29.40
N ALA A 840 50.10 33.77 29.20
CA ALA A 840 48.99 33.63 28.28
C ALA A 840 47.82 34.53 28.71
N VAL A 841 47.21 35.22 27.74
CA VAL A 841 46.03 36.05 27.98
C VAL A 841 44.79 35.20 27.71
N PRO A 842 43.99 34.85 28.74
CA PRO A 842 42.83 34.00 28.55
C PRO A 842 41.78 34.70 27.67
N VAL A 843 41.05 33.90 26.92
CA VAL A 843 39.88 34.36 26.16
C VAL A 843 38.69 34.38 27.11
N ASP A 844 37.88 35.43 27.05
CA ASP A 844 36.66 35.54 27.85
C ASP A 844 35.70 34.38 27.53
N ALA A 845 35.28 33.67 28.58
CA ALA A 845 34.47 32.46 28.43
C ALA A 845 33.07 32.75 27.87
N THR A 846 32.50 33.92 28.17
CA THR A 846 31.21 34.37 27.65
C THR A 846 31.31 34.68 26.17
N GLN A 847 32.39 35.33 25.74
CA GLN A 847 32.68 35.61 24.33
C GLN A 847 32.96 34.33 23.54
N ALA A 848 33.72 33.38 24.09
CA ALA A 848 33.94 32.08 23.47
C ALA A 848 32.61 31.31 23.28
N THR A 849 31.73 31.35 24.29
CA THR A 849 30.39 30.76 24.21
C THR A 849 29.54 31.45 23.15
N THR A 850 29.55 32.80 23.11
CA THR A 850 28.82 33.59 22.11
C THR A 850 29.29 33.25 20.69
N ALA A 851 30.60 33.16 20.47
CA ALA A 851 31.15 32.76 19.18
C ALA A 851 30.69 31.36 18.76
N ARG A 852 30.70 30.39 19.69
CA ARG A 852 30.20 29.03 19.45
C ARG A 852 28.72 29.04 19.08
N THR A 853 27.87 29.74 19.83
CA THR A 853 26.43 29.84 19.55
C THR A 853 26.17 30.45 18.18
N LYS A 854 26.85 31.56 17.85
CA LYS A 854 26.69 32.24 16.56
C LYS A 854 27.20 31.40 15.39
N ALA A 855 28.33 30.72 15.55
CA ALA A 855 28.83 29.77 14.56
C ALA A 855 27.86 28.60 14.35
N ALA A 856 27.29 28.04 15.42
CA ALA A 856 26.28 26.98 15.33
C ALA A 856 24.98 27.43 14.63
N ALA A 857 24.53 28.66 14.90
CA ALA A 857 23.37 29.26 14.24
C ALA A 857 23.61 29.54 12.75
N MET A 858 24.84 29.91 12.38
CA MET A 858 25.26 30.04 10.98
C MET A 858 25.22 28.68 10.25
N LEU A 859 25.81 27.64 10.83
CA LEU A 859 25.77 26.28 10.26
C LEU A 859 24.33 25.80 10.09
N SER A 860 23.48 26.02 11.10
CA SER A 860 22.06 25.65 11.07
C SER A 860 21.29 26.38 9.96
N GLY A 861 21.55 27.67 9.75
CA GLY A 861 20.96 28.45 8.66
C GLY A 861 21.39 27.93 7.28
N ARG A 862 22.66 27.55 7.12
CA ARG A 862 23.18 26.94 5.89
C ARG A 862 22.58 25.57 5.60
N GLN A 863 22.42 24.74 6.63
CA GLN A 863 21.74 23.45 6.51
C GLN A 863 20.28 23.62 6.08
N LYS A 864 19.53 24.57 6.67
CA LYS A 864 18.16 24.90 6.26
C LYS A 864 18.11 25.34 4.79
N TYR A 865 19.03 26.20 4.36
CA TYR A 865 19.11 26.63 2.97
C TYR A 865 19.37 25.46 2.03
N PHE A 866 20.32 24.60 2.38
CA PHE A 866 20.64 23.39 1.64
C PHE A 866 19.38 22.52 1.40
N TYR A 867 18.63 22.19 2.44
CA TYR A 867 17.42 21.38 2.28
C TYR A 867 16.31 22.08 1.49
N ARG A 868 16.23 23.42 1.52
CA ARG A 868 15.29 24.17 0.66
C ARG A 868 15.67 24.05 -0.82
N VAL A 869 16.95 24.17 -1.15
CA VAL A 869 17.46 24.02 -2.54
C VAL A 869 17.30 22.58 -3.01
N MET A 870 17.60 21.60 -2.15
CA MET A 870 17.36 20.17 -2.41
C MET A 870 15.88 19.87 -2.64
N ARG A 871 15.00 20.40 -1.79
CA ARG A 871 13.54 20.27 -1.95
C ARG A 871 13.11 20.83 -3.30
N ALA A 872 13.57 22.01 -3.70
CA ALA A 872 13.23 22.61 -5.00
C ALA A 872 13.68 21.77 -6.21
N GLY A 873 14.73 20.96 -6.05
CA GLY A 873 15.25 20.04 -7.08
C GLY A 873 14.78 18.59 -6.95
N THR A 874 13.73 18.32 -6.17
CA THR A 874 13.13 16.98 -6.00
C THR A 874 11.63 17.06 -6.28
N GLY A 875 11.03 15.92 -6.60
CA GLY A 875 9.63 15.76 -6.98
C GLY A 875 9.45 15.22 -8.40
N PRO A 876 8.23 14.75 -8.74
CA PRO A 876 7.95 14.12 -10.03
C PRO A 876 7.87 15.12 -11.19
N ASN A 877 7.57 16.39 -10.89
CA ASN A 877 7.35 17.42 -11.90
C ASN A 877 8.61 18.28 -12.09
N PRO A 878 8.92 18.70 -13.34
CA PRO A 878 10.04 19.60 -13.59
C PRO A 878 9.85 20.92 -12.82
N PRO A 879 10.91 21.43 -12.16
CA PRO A 879 10.88 22.74 -11.55
C PRO A 879 10.73 23.84 -12.61
N SER A 880 10.18 24.98 -12.20
CA SER A 880 10.02 26.16 -13.05
C SER A 880 11.36 26.74 -13.50
N GLY A 881 11.38 27.46 -14.62
CA GLY A 881 12.61 27.99 -15.22
C GLY A 881 13.39 28.99 -14.37
N ASP A 882 12.74 29.62 -13.39
CA ASP A 882 13.30 30.55 -12.40
C ASP A 882 13.91 29.83 -11.17
N THR A 883 13.77 28.51 -11.07
CA THR A 883 14.41 27.70 -10.02
C THR A 883 15.94 27.64 -10.22
N TRP A 884 16.70 27.56 -9.13
CA TRP A 884 18.17 27.43 -9.17
C TRP A 884 18.65 26.35 -10.15
N GLU A 885 19.66 26.67 -10.97
CA GLU A 885 20.23 25.71 -11.94
C GLU A 885 20.66 24.40 -11.28
N VAL A 886 21.30 24.47 -10.12
CA VAL A 886 21.72 23.29 -9.36
C VAL A 886 20.55 22.41 -8.92
N SER A 887 19.38 23.01 -8.63
CA SER A 887 18.15 22.29 -8.33
C SER A 887 17.51 21.71 -9.59
N ARG A 888 17.56 22.41 -10.73
CA ARG A 888 17.08 21.89 -12.02
C ARG A 888 17.88 20.66 -12.45
N VAL A 889 19.20 20.69 -12.32
CA VAL A 889 20.07 19.53 -12.61
C VAL A 889 19.84 18.42 -11.58
N LEU A 890 19.63 18.75 -10.30
CA LEU A 890 19.26 17.77 -9.28
C LEU A 890 17.97 17.03 -9.65
N TRP A 891 16.95 17.76 -10.12
CA TRP A 891 15.70 17.16 -10.57
C TRP A 891 15.93 16.24 -11.76
N GLN A 892 16.75 16.63 -12.75
CA GLN A 892 17.08 15.76 -13.89
C GLN A 892 17.75 14.45 -13.44
N LYS A 893 18.65 14.51 -12.45
CA LYS A 893 19.27 13.31 -11.87
C LYS A 893 18.25 12.48 -11.07
N GLY A 894 17.36 13.13 -10.33
CA GLY A 894 16.26 12.46 -9.64
C GLY A 894 15.29 11.76 -10.61
N LYS A 895 14.98 12.39 -11.74
CA LYS A 895 14.21 11.79 -12.83
C LYS A 895 14.90 10.54 -13.39
N ALA A 896 16.22 10.56 -13.58
CA ALA A 896 16.94 9.36 -14.02
C ALA A 896 16.83 8.20 -13.00
N VAL A 897 16.81 8.49 -11.70
CA VAL A 897 16.56 7.47 -10.64
C VAL A 897 15.14 6.92 -10.76
N ALA A 898 14.15 7.80 -10.94
CA ALA A 898 12.76 7.41 -11.14
C ALA A 898 12.57 6.57 -12.42
N ASP A 899 13.18 6.97 -13.52
CA ASP A 899 13.08 6.25 -14.80
C ASP A 899 13.68 4.84 -14.71
N ALA A 900 14.83 4.70 -14.07
CA ALA A 900 15.46 3.41 -13.82
C ALA A 900 14.57 2.51 -12.93
N LEU A 901 13.97 3.06 -11.87
CA LEU A 901 13.01 2.32 -11.03
C LEU A 901 11.78 1.89 -11.83
N ARG A 902 11.21 2.78 -12.65
CA ARG A 902 10.01 2.49 -13.44
C ARG A 902 10.24 1.39 -14.48
N LEU A 903 11.42 1.34 -15.09
CA LEU A 903 11.79 0.21 -15.95
C LEU A 903 11.92 -1.08 -15.15
N LEU A 904 12.57 -1.03 -13.98
CA LEU A 904 12.70 -2.18 -13.11
C LEU A 904 11.33 -2.72 -12.66
N GLN A 905 10.39 -1.84 -12.30
CA GLN A 905 8.99 -2.18 -12.00
C GLN A 905 8.32 -2.84 -13.21
N ALA A 906 8.36 -2.21 -14.39
CA ALA A 906 7.71 -2.73 -15.59
C ALA A 906 8.22 -4.11 -16.01
N TYR A 907 9.54 -4.32 -15.99
CA TYR A 907 10.12 -5.65 -16.27
C TYR A 907 9.77 -6.67 -15.19
N THR A 908 9.67 -6.26 -13.93
CA THR A 908 9.29 -7.18 -12.84
C THR A 908 7.84 -7.61 -12.94
N GLU A 909 6.93 -6.66 -13.16
CA GLU A 909 5.50 -6.93 -13.31
C GLU A 909 5.23 -7.90 -14.48
N LEU A 910 6.02 -7.81 -15.55
CA LEU A 910 5.89 -8.72 -16.70
C LEU A 910 6.64 -10.04 -16.50
N GLY A 911 7.94 -9.98 -16.19
CA GLY A 911 8.82 -11.14 -16.14
C GLY A 911 8.66 -11.99 -14.88
N TRP A 912 8.33 -11.37 -13.75
CA TRP A 912 8.21 -12.01 -12.45
C TRP A 912 6.78 -11.95 -11.91
N GLY A 913 5.77 -11.88 -12.79
CA GLY A 913 4.37 -11.66 -12.38
C GLY A 913 3.87 -12.67 -11.35
N THR A 914 4.24 -13.95 -11.47
CA THR A 914 3.84 -14.97 -10.48
C THR A 914 4.66 -14.85 -9.20
N ALA A 915 5.98 -14.65 -9.30
CA ALA A 915 6.80 -14.41 -8.11
C ALA A 915 6.37 -13.15 -7.34
N LEU A 916 5.93 -12.10 -8.04
CA LEU A 916 5.48 -10.84 -7.45
C LEU A 916 4.20 -11.02 -6.59
N GLU A 917 3.29 -11.91 -6.99
CA GLU A 917 2.12 -12.28 -6.17
C GLU A 917 2.50 -13.12 -4.93
N LEU A 918 3.54 -13.95 -5.05
CA LEU A 918 3.95 -14.91 -4.02
C LEU A 918 4.98 -14.37 -3.03
N ASP A 919 5.70 -13.32 -3.41
CA ASP A 919 6.83 -12.76 -2.69
C ASP A 919 6.56 -11.32 -2.31
N ASP A 920 5.95 -11.13 -1.15
CA ASP A 920 5.68 -9.80 -0.62
C ASP A 920 6.96 -8.96 -0.53
N SER A 921 8.12 -9.57 -0.24
CA SER A 921 9.40 -8.84 -0.14
C SER A 921 9.84 -8.30 -1.50
N LEU A 922 9.69 -9.08 -2.57
CA LEU A 922 9.90 -8.60 -3.93
C LEU A 922 8.93 -7.45 -4.25
N ALA A 923 7.65 -7.62 -3.92
CA ALA A 923 6.61 -6.65 -4.21
C ALA A 923 6.83 -5.30 -3.53
N GLY A 924 7.05 -5.23 -2.22
CA GLY A 924 7.15 -3.93 -1.57
C GLY A 924 8.56 -3.31 -1.60
N LEU A 925 9.61 -4.05 -2.01
CA LEU A 925 10.89 -3.43 -2.42
C LEU A 925 10.71 -2.56 -3.68
N LEU A 926 9.76 -2.89 -4.54
CA LEU A 926 9.53 -2.21 -5.81
C LEU A 926 8.31 -1.29 -5.81
N LEU A 927 7.19 -1.74 -5.25
CA LEU A 927 5.87 -1.11 -5.40
C LEU A 927 5.34 -0.50 -4.09
N GLY A 928 5.98 -0.79 -2.95
CA GLY A 928 5.55 -0.31 -1.64
C GLY A 928 6.07 1.08 -1.28
N GLY A 929 5.46 1.72 -0.27
CA GLY A 929 5.89 3.04 0.24
C GLY A 929 7.29 3.05 0.90
N ASN A 930 7.85 1.87 1.16
CA ASN A 930 9.24 1.71 1.63
C ASN A 930 10.16 1.07 0.58
N GLY A 931 9.77 1.11 -0.69
CA GLY A 931 10.55 0.57 -1.79
C GLY A 931 11.84 1.34 -2.08
N LEU A 932 12.42 1.08 -3.25
CA LEU A 932 13.58 1.82 -3.75
C LEU A 932 13.32 3.35 -3.76
N PRO A 933 14.20 4.18 -3.17
CA PRO A 933 14.05 5.64 -3.16
C PRO A 933 13.98 6.24 -4.58
N ALA A 934 12.90 6.94 -4.89
CA ALA A 934 12.70 7.70 -6.12
C ALA A 934 11.51 8.66 -5.94
N ASP A 935 11.38 9.65 -6.83
CA ASP A 935 10.17 10.47 -6.94
C ASP A 935 9.50 10.17 -8.27
N TYR A 936 8.33 9.52 -8.24
CA TYR A 936 7.59 9.21 -9.46
C TYR A 936 6.09 9.34 -9.27
N THR A 937 5.39 9.48 -10.39
CA THR A 937 3.96 9.34 -10.49
C THR A 937 3.66 8.26 -11.51
N ARG A 938 2.74 7.36 -11.15
CA ARG A 938 2.09 6.47 -12.08
C ARG A 938 1.16 7.31 -12.98
N PRO A 939 1.27 7.13 -14.31
CA PRO A 939 0.41 7.83 -15.26
C PRO A 939 -1.06 7.47 -15.04
N ARG A 940 -1.98 8.36 -15.42
CA ARG A 940 -3.43 8.09 -15.50
C ARG A 940 -4.08 7.58 -14.19
N SER A 941 -3.48 7.87 -13.04
CA SER A 941 -4.04 7.62 -11.72
C SER A 941 -4.49 8.93 -11.06
N ASP A 942 -5.72 8.90 -10.53
CA ASP A 942 -6.38 9.96 -9.77
C ASP A 942 -6.14 9.83 -8.25
N ALA A 943 -5.47 8.77 -7.81
CA ALA A 943 -5.14 8.55 -6.41
C ALA A 943 -4.06 9.52 -5.92
N ASP A 944 -4.02 9.80 -4.62
CA ASP A 944 -2.89 10.47 -3.99
C ASP A 944 -1.62 9.61 -4.13
N GLN A 945 -0.64 10.13 -4.87
CA GLN A 945 0.65 9.48 -5.12
C GLN A 945 1.80 10.12 -4.34
N SER A 946 1.47 10.96 -3.34
CA SER A 946 2.47 11.61 -2.48
C SER A 946 3.40 10.61 -1.81
N ALA A 947 2.93 9.39 -1.51
CA ALA A 947 3.73 8.32 -0.94
C ALA A 947 4.92 7.89 -1.83
N HIS A 948 4.82 8.03 -3.15
CA HIS A 948 5.88 7.68 -4.11
C HIS A 948 6.90 8.82 -4.34
N GLN A 949 6.85 9.88 -3.53
CA GLN A 949 7.74 11.03 -3.61
C GLN A 949 8.81 10.96 -2.51
N HIS A 950 9.59 9.87 -2.49
CA HIS A 950 10.52 9.56 -1.40
C HIS A 950 11.56 10.67 -1.13
N LEU A 951 12.18 11.20 -2.19
CA LEU A 951 13.23 12.22 -2.05
C LEU A 951 12.58 13.56 -1.67
N ARG A 952 11.49 13.94 -2.33
CA ARG A 952 10.78 15.20 -2.05
C ARG A 952 10.21 15.24 -0.63
N ASN A 953 9.63 14.15 -0.15
CA ASN A 953 9.07 14.06 1.19
C ASN A 953 10.17 14.15 2.26
N ALA A 954 11.28 13.44 2.06
CA ALA A 954 12.43 13.51 2.97
C ALA A 954 12.98 14.94 3.08
N MET A 955 13.17 15.63 1.94
CA MET A 955 13.64 17.02 1.94
C MET A 955 12.60 17.99 2.53
N THR A 956 11.32 17.72 2.35
CA THR A 956 10.23 18.53 2.93
C THR A 956 10.22 18.41 4.45
N GLN A 957 10.32 17.19 4.98
CA GLN A 957 10.43 16.95 6.42
C GLN A 957 11.72 17.56 6.99
N ALA A 958 12.84 17.45 6.27
CA ALA A 958 14.10 18.09 6.68
C ALA A 958 13.92 19.59 6.83
N VAL A 959 13.31 20.28 5.85
CA VAL A 959 13.01 21.73 5.99
C VAL A 959 12.10 22.02 7.18
N ALA A 960 11.11 21.16 7.45
CA ALA A 960 10.21 21.32 8.59
C ALA A 960 10.94 21.18 9.94
N ASN A 961 11.97 20.34 10.03
CA ASN A 961 12.80 20.21 11.23
C ASN A 961 13.59 21.48 11.57
N TYR A 962 13.73 22.42 10.62
CA TYR A 962 14.33 23.74 10.81
C TYR A 962 13.28 24.86 10.82
N ALA A 963 12.00 24.56 11.14
CA ALA A 963 10.94 25.56 11.19
C ALA A 963 11.29 26.74 12.14
N ASP A 964 11.90 26.42 13.29
CA ASP A 964 12.30 27.41 14.30
C ASP A 964 13.54 28.24 13.94
N CYS A 965 14.27 27.90 12.86
CA CYS A 965 15.37 28.71 12.33
C CYS A 965 14.79 29.79 11.40
N VAL A 966 14.43 30.96 11.94
CA VAL A 966 13.96 32.08 11.11
C VAL A 966 15.15 32.75 10.41
N GLN A 967 14.98 33.13 9.15
CA GLN A 967 16.02 33.78 8.34
C GLN A 967 15.40 34.91 7.52
N THR A 968 16.04 36.08 7.46
CA THR A 968 15.62 37.18 6.57
C THR A 968 15.90 36.86 5.10
N PHE A 969 17.08 36.31 4.82
CA PHE A 969 17.49 35.80 3.51
C PHE A 969 18.01 34.38 3.67
N ASP A 970 17.86 33.56 2.63
CA ASP A 970 18.12 32.12 2.70
C ASP A 970 19.55 31.76 3.16
N TRP A 971 20.54 32.62 2.89
CA TRP A 971 21.94 32.40 3.30
C TRP A 971 22.33 33.03 4.65
N ASN A 972 21.37 33.62 5.39
CA ASN A 972 21.64 34.21 6.70
C ASN A 972 21.77 33.14 7.81
N PRO A 973 22.46 33.43 8.92
CA PRO A 973 22.34 32.63 10.13
C PRO A 973 20.89 32.56 10.65
N CYS A 974 20.56 31.57 11.48
CA CYS A 974 19.27 31.52 12.17
C CYS A 974 19.14 32.70 13.16
N ASP A 975 18.01 33.41 13.12
CA ASP A 975 17.70 34.49 14.05
C ASP A 975 17.66 33.99 15.51
N GLY A 976 18.06 34.87 16.44
CA GLY A 976 18.11 34.55 17.86
C GLY A 976 19.18 33.51 18.24
N ASP A 977 20.19 33.31 17.38
CA ASP A 977 21.29 32.37 17.56
C ASP A 977 20.83 30.90 17.82
N ARG A 978 19.69 30.51 17.23
CA ARG A 978 19.12 29.15 17.37
C ARG A 978 19.94 28.10 16.61
N SER A 979 20.12 26.93 17.20
CA SER A 979 20.88 25.80 16.63
C SER A 979 20.43 24.45 17.23
N GLY A 980 21.11 23.35 16.88
CA GLY A 980 20.82 22.01 17.43
C GLY A 980 19.68 21.28 16.71
N PHE A 981 19.38 21.67 15.47
CA PHE A 981 18.40 21.01 14.63
C PHE A 981 18.94 19.67 14.10
N ASP A 982 18.05 18.71 13.93
CA ASP A 982 18.37 17.39 13.38
C ASP A 982 17.55 17.14 12.10
N PRO A 983 18.20 17.04 10.92
CA PRO A 983 17.51 16.75 9.68
C PRO A 983 16.93 15.33 9.62
N LEU A 984 17.40 14.41 10.47
CA LEU A 984 16.93 13.02 10.54
C LEU A 984 15.71 12.83 11.45
N ARG A 985 15.37 13.84 12.26
CA ARG A 985 14.21 13.81 13.13
C ARG A 985 12.93 13.59 12.33
N ASP A 986 12.07 12.68 12.82
CA ASP A 986 10.74 12.46 12.26
C ASP A 986 10.70 12.02 10.77
N GLN A 987 11.83 11.56 10.20
CA GLN A 987 12.00 11.14 8.80
C GLN A 987 11.43 9.75 8.43
N GLY A 988 10.63 9.14 9.32
CA GLY A 988 10.09 7.79 9.12
C GLY A 988 11.20 6.77 8.82
N GLN A 989 11.16 6.15 7.63
CA GLN A 989 12.13 5.14 7.17
C GLN A 989 13.56 5.69 6.90
N TYR A 990 13.72 7.01 6.82
CA TYR A 990 15.01 7.67 6.57
C TYR A 990 15.58 8.39 7.80
N GLY A 991 15.10 8.03 9.00
CA GLY A 991 15.50 8.63 10.27
C GLY A 991 16.62 7.89 11.00
N ALA A 992 16.57 7.92 12.35
CA ALA A 992 17.54 7.25 13.21
C ALA A 992 17.58 5.73 12.93
N GLY A 993 18.79 5.19 12.68
CA GLY A 993 18.99 3.77 12.33
C GLY A 993 19.00 3.47 10.83
N CYS A 994 18.96 4.48 9.97
CA CYS A 994 19.04 4.30 8.53
C CYS A 994 20.34 3.62 8.08
N ALA A 995 20.20 2.71 7.11
CA ALA A 995 21.29 1.86 6.62
C ALA A 995 22.50 2.69 6.15
N GLN A 996 23.64 2.49 6.82
CA GLN A 996 24.91 3.12 6.48
C GLN A 996 25.70 2.19 5.53
N ALA A 997 25.21 2.01 4.31
CA ALA A 997 25.95 1.25 3.31
C ALA A 997 27.27 1.97 2.97
N THR A 998 28.34 1.19 2.78
CA THR A 998 29.57 1.71 2.19
C THR A 998 29.35 1.83 0.69
N MET A 999 29.47 3.03 0.14
CA MET A 999 29.19 3.30 -1.27
C MET A 999 30.13 4.38 -1.84
N PRO A 1000 30.46 4.31 -3.14
CA PRO A 1000 31.22 5.36 -3.81
C PRO A 1000 30.50 6.70 -3.70
N ASP A 1001 31.26 7.78 -3.50
CA ASP A 1001 30.76 9.16 -3.50
C ASP A 1001 29.57 9.40 -2.54
N LYS A 1002 29.58 8.74 -1.38
CA LYS A 1002 28.58 8.93 -0.32
C LYS A 1002 28.44 10.43 0.01
N PRO A 1003 27.21 10.99 -0.07
CA PRO A 1003 26.97 12.37 0.30
C PRO A 1003 27.45 12.69 1.72
N ARG A 1004 27.95 13.90 1.95
CA ARG A 1004 28.30 14.37 3.31
C ARG A 1004 27.08 14.72 4.15
N ASP A 1005 25.98 15.06 3.49
CA ASP A 1005 24.69 15.29 4.12
C ASP A 1005 24.15 14.00 4.75
N PRO A 1006 23.83 13.97 6.06
CA PRO A 1006 23.35 12.76 6.74
C PRO A 1006 22.06 12.19 6.13
N LEU A 1007 21.13 13.03 5.66
CA LEU A 1007 19.85 12.57 5.10
C LEU A 1007 20.04 11.97 3.71
N SER A 1008 20.74 12.65 2.82
CA SER A 1008 21.04 12.14 1.46
C SER A 1008 21.92 10.89 1.52
N ALA A 1009 22.87 10.84 2.47
CA ALA A 1009 23.66 9.63 2.74
C ALA A 1009 22.77 8.44 3.16
N CYS A 1010 21.76 8.70 3.99
CA CYS A 1010 20.77 7.70 4.38
C CYS A 1010 19.93 7.22 3.19
N LEU A 1011 19.35 8.14 2.40
CA LEU A 1011 18.57 7.80 1.20
C LEU A 1011 19.38 6.94 0.23
N ALA A 1012 20.62 7.33 -0.01
CA ALA A 1012 21.55 6.61 -0.87
C ALA A 1012 21.91 5.23 -0.31
N GLY A 1013 22.17 5.14 1.00
CA GLY A 1013 22.44 3.86 1.68
C GLY A 1013 21.25 2.90 1.63
N ALA A 1014 20.04 3.41 1.87
CA ALA A 1014 18.81 2.64 1.75
C ALA A 1014 18.60 2.12 0.32
N ALA A 1015 18.84 2.96 -0.70
CA ALA A 1015 18.77 2.56 -2.10
C ALA A 1015 19.73 1.40 -2.42
N TYR A 1016 20.98 1.46 -1.94
CA TYR A 1016 22.00 0.43 -2.17
C TYR A 1016 21.68 -0.90 -1.47
N VAL A 1017 21.23 -0.86 -0.22
CA VAL A 1017 20.84 -2.09 0.51
C VAL A 1017 19.63 -2.74 -0.14
N ARG A 1018 18.57 -1.96 -0.41
CA ARG A 1018 17.31 -2.47 -0.96
C ARG A 1018 17.48 -3.04 -2.37
N VAL A 1019 18.30 -2.42 -3.22
CA VAL A 1019 18.56 -2.99 -4.55
C VAL A 1019 19.45 -4.25 -4.47
N GLY A 1020 20.26 -4.39 -3.42
CA GLY A 1020 20.97 -5.64 -3.12
C GLY A 1020 20.00 -6.76 -2.74
N GLN A 1021 19.11 -6.49 -1.78
CA GLN A 1021 18.04 -7.41 -1.36
C GLN A 1021 17.15 -7.82 -2.53
N LEU A 1022 16.81 -6.87 -3.40
CA LEU A 1022 16.04 -7.14 -4.60
C LEU A 1022 16.76 -8.13 -5.54
N GLY A 1023 18.08 -7.98 -5.71
CA GLY A 1023 18.90 -8.92 -6.45
C GLY A 1023 18.87 -10.34 -5.86
N GLU A 1024 18.93 -10.46 -4.54
CA GLU A 1024 18.80 -11.75 -3.85
C GLU A 1024 17.44 -12.41 -4.08
N ARG A 1025 16.35 -11.61 -4.14
CA ARG A 1025 15.02 -12.13 -4.47
C ARG A 1025 14.94 -12.63 -5.91
N TYR A 1026 15.51 -11.90 -6.87
CA TYR A 1026 15.58 -12.39 -8.26
C TYR A 1026 16.40 -13.67 -8.37
N ASP A 1027 17.51 -13.80 -7.66
CA ASP A 1027 18.32 -15.02 -7.66
C ASP A 1027 17.56 -16.20 -7.04
N HIS A 1028 16.80 -15.96 -5.96
CA HIS A 1028 15.95 -16.97 -5.36
C HIS A 1028 14.94 -17.55 -6.36
N TRP A 1029 14.20 -16.69 -7.06
CA TRP A 1029 13.20 -17.14 -8.04
C TRP A 1029 13.82 -17.72 -9.30
N SER A 1030 14.94 -17.16 -9.76
CA SER A 1030 15.75 -17.70 -10.86
C SER A 1030 16.17 -19.15 -10.61
N ALA A 1031 16.65 -19.46 -9.39
CA ALA A 1031 17.06 -20.80 -9.01
C ALA A 1031 15.88 -21.79 -9.03
N ARG A 1032 14.68 -21.35 -8.58
CA ARG A 1032 13.46 -22.17 -8.60
C ARG A 1032 12.95 -22.43 -10.01
N ILE A 1033 13.05 -21.46 -10.92
CA ILE A 1033 12.75 -21.67 -12.35
C ILE A 1033 13.72 -22.73 -12.90
N ARG A 1034 15.02 -22.57 -12.64
CA ARG A 1034 16.05 -23.48 -13.15
C ARG A 1034 15.86 -24.92 -12.68
N SER A 1035 15.43 -25.11 -11.44
CA SER A 1035 15.15 -26.43 -10.86
C SER A 1035 13.81 -27.04 -11.28
N GLY A 1036 13.01 -26.34 -12.10
CA GLY A 1036 11.65 -26.74 -12.46
C GLY A 1036 10.65 -26.64 -11.30
N GLY A 1037 11.04 -26.01 -10.19
CA GLY A 1037 10.20 -25.82 -9.01
C GLY A 1037 9.21 -24.66 -9.14
N HIS A 1038 9.39 -23.81 -10.16
CA HIS A 1038 8.60 -22.61 -10.42
C HIS A 1038 8.50 -22.33 -11.93
N VAL A 1039 7.39 -21.72 -12.37
CA VAL A 1039 7.18 -21.28 -13.75
C VAL A 1039 6.60 -19.89 -13.71
N GLU A 1040 7.24 -18.95 -14.41
CA GLU A 1040 6.77 -17.57 -14.51
C GLU A 1040 5.66 -17.37 -15.53
N GLY A 1041 5.04 -16.19 -15.50
CA GLY A 1041 3.97 -15.77 -16.38
C GLY A 1041 3.09 -14.75 -15.68
N LEU A 1042 2.19 -14.13 -16.44
CA LEU A 1042 1.17 -13.26 -15.89
C LEU A 1042 0.07 -14.15 -15.28
N PRO A 1043 -0.19 -14.05 -13.95
CA PRO A 1043 -1.15 -14.93 -13.28
C PRO A 1043 -2.57 -14.82 -13.86
N GLU A 1044 -3.04 -13.59 -14.12
CA GLU A 1044 -4.36 -13.36 -14.70
C GLU A 1044 -4.48 -13.93 -16.12
N VAL A 1045 -3.44 -13.76 -16.95
CA VAL A 1045 -3.43 -14.32 -18.31
C VAL A 1045 -3.48 -15.85 -18.25
N THR A 1046 -2.72 -16.45 -17.34
CA THR A 1046 -2.69 -17.91 -17.12
C THR A 1046 -4.06 -18.42 -16.67
N ALA A 1047 -4.68 -17.78 -15.68
CA ALA A 1047 -6.01 -18.16 -15.20
C ALA A 1047 -7.07 -18.03 -16.30
N THR A 1048 -6.97 -17.00 -17.16
CA THR A 1048 -7.90 -16.79 -18.28
C THR A 1048 -7.69 -17.80 -19.41
N ILE A 1049 -6.44 -18.19 -19.71
CA ILE A 1049 -6.14 -19.33 -20.60
C ILE A 1049 -6.83 -20.59 -20.08
N ASP A 1050 -6.65 -20.91 -18.81
CA ASP A 1050 -7.23 -22.11 -18.21
C ASP A 1050 -8.76 -22.04 -18.23
N MET A 1051 -9.36 -20.87 -17.95
CA MET A 1051 -10.80 -20.65 -18.08
C MET A 1051 -11.30 -20.88 -19.51
N THR A 1052 -10.60 -20.37 -20.52
CA THR A 1052 -10.98 -20.58 -21.93
C THR A 1052 -10.88 -22.05 -22.33
N ARG A 1053 -9.85 -22.76 -21.89
CA ARG A 1053 -9.72 -24.20 -22.12
C ARG A 1053 -10.85 -24.99 -21.44
N ALA A 1054 -11.09 -24.71 -20.16
CA ALA A 1054 -12.14 -25.35 -19.39
C ALA A 1054 -13.53 -25.08 -20.00
N THR A 1055 -13.78 -23.85 -20.44
CA THR A 1055 -15.02 -23.45 -21.13
C THR A 1055 -15.17 -24.19 -22.46
N THR A 1056 -14.11 -24.21 -23.28
CA THR A 1056 -14.11 -24.86 -24.60
C THR A 1056 -14.45 -26.34 -24.45
N VAL A 1057 -13.82 -27.04 -23.51
CA VAL A 1057 -14.10 -28.46 -23.25
C VAL A 1057 -15.51 -28.65 -22.66
N GLY A 1058 -15.99 -27.73 -21.83
CA GLY A 1058 -17.33 -27.78 -21.24
C GLY A 1058 -18.48 -27.59 -22.23
N VAL A 1059 -18.24 -26.91 -23.36
CA VAL A 1059 -19.24 -26.66 -24.43
C VAL A 1059 -19.06 -27.55 -25.66
N HIS A 1060 -17.85 -28.04 -25.92
CA HIS A 1060 -17.53 -29.00 -26.99
C HIS A 1060 -17.16 -30.35 -26.37
N PRO A 1061 -18.11 -31.28 -26.18
CA PRO A 1061 -17.78 -32.62 -25.70
C PRO A 1061 -16.77 -33.28 -26.65
N ALA A 1062 -15.74 -33.91 -26.09
CA ALA A 1062 -14.86 -34.79 -26.85
C ALA A 1062 -15.72 -35.92 -27.46
N GLY A 1063 -15.66 -36.04 -28.79
CA GLY A 1063 -16.37 -37.08 -29.54
C GLY A 1063 -15.77 -38.46 -29.33
#